data_AF-A0A2D7V0J0-F1
#
_entry.id   AF-A0A2D7V0J0-F1
#
_cell.length_a   1.000
_cell.length_b   1.000
_cell.length_c   1.000
_cell.angle_alpha   90.00
_cell.angle_beta   90.00
_cell.angle_gamma   90.00
#
_symmetry.space_group_name_H-M   'P 1'
#
loop_
_entity.id
_entity.type
_entity.pdbx_description
1 polymer ?
#
loop_
_entity_poly.entity_id
_entity_poly.type
_entity_poly.pdbx_seq_one_letter_code
_entity_poly.pdbx_strand_id
1 'polypeptide(L)'
;MEHTTLVKLAVSRPVNLLLMEEEITRKLSDSREYIDSINDLLFELSKNSKALPELLNVLVSTLRALENIDTSLAIQFGFDNLMTWPDMRGFKTLYPILDISGKVKEQKAVIEKVMTIDPVWAEKTLQRLEFNIQLSESGLNLIERAERAYLSQLGIDFLCEDPNPAILIFADVNVNIIDGSSIWLGSVVEACSNNGVEVHVLLKSNIEREQVVGHLRKFPEVFIFEPQMFGLSTEFLSVNQVADLVEMLDGLYGGYRTIIVRGLTACLEMSRRKSLVGRIGSYLTDYYTIDENNMKRETSVETQNKLMEMKNNVGYFFTQTKELSDDLVKLGIKSEQMVMLPPMIPDSFFRMKSAKNKEDEVLKIGYCGKIEPLWGVRELITMAKGLVKKGASIEVHIVGDKIRDSQRGSTFRTEMLHLLGNEEIVTWHGGMARDEAAKIMSSMDVAWCYRDPILEKNTLELSTKLLENMAMSLPFIVTRNTINESLLGENYPLFVDNIEQVSGILYSVINDDLLTALDQSELLSKCSEFSIPYSREAIFRPLINSLKLKFVEGHRIVFAGTDQKFIAQFESYLKSKGHIVRRDLWEWGEPQFIERSKRLSKWADFVFCEWALANAVWYSNNRNENQRIVVRLHSQEIRKRAQKFPKKMKVVDQVVFVSDHIKSSAIEMFDWQDWPIEMIPNYVNCVNMQGSKPQSAAKTIGMVGVVPQSKRIDRALDLINKLRTIDDEWTLIIKGKLPHDYPWMDAPGRSDEKEYFQKQFQRIEKNRLLKEGVIFEGFSPDIENFYSRVSYVLSPSDFESFHFTIADGVSSGAFPVVWPWEGADKLYPKDWIVNDTNAAVSAIIKNSNRSIKDREVLQNESFEYVHSNFDVSVIYDKLEEVLISKYVCFSYNNQEVKMPDAVDSWDPIASWLSKHFHQGAFYEGHMLYAIADLNLPGVYVDVGASLGNHSLFFEMFCPSNKVISFEPLDKGWSLLMQTRKMNNLSFEAHKIGLADKEDEVETTIGEEKYLIKTKTLDSFELDNVSVIKIDIEGMEVKALKGMTETLSRCRPHLFIEAHEDADLTAQESVLNPLGYVRTGRVWNASPTYEWVFSEN
;
A
#
# COMPACT_ATOMS: atom_id res chain seq x y z
N MET A 1 -26.46 -42.00 -37.31
CA MET A 1 -27.54 -41.00 -37.11
C MET A 1 -27.42 -40.26 -35.78
N GLU A 2 -26.90 -40.90 -34.73
CA GLU A 2 -26.80 -40.31 -33.38
C GLU A 2 -25.90 -39.07 -33.27
N HIS A 3 -24.81 -38.99 -34.04
CA HIS A 3 -23.87 -37.86 -34.01
C HIS A 3 -24.06 -36.84 -35.15
N THR A 4 -25.22 -36.84 -35.82
CA THR A 4 -25.44 -36.03 -37.03
C THR A 4 -25.18 -34.53 -36.80
N THR A 5 -25.55 -33.99 -35.64
CA THR A 5 -25.30 -32.59 -35.27
C THR A 5 -23.81 -32.31 -35.05
N LEU A 6 -23.14 -33.17 -34.29
CA LEU A 6 -21.71 -33.02 -33.97
C LEU A 6 -20.83 -33.09 -35.22
N VAL A 7 -21.12 -34.03 -36.13
CA VAL A 7 -20.41 -34.14 -37.41
C VAL A 7 -20.65 -32.92 -38.29
N LYS A 8 -21.88 -32.38 -38.33
CA LYS A 8 -22.20 -31.13 -39.06
C LYS A 8 -21.41 -29.93 -38.52
N LEU A 9 -21.23 -29.84 -37.20
CA LEU A 9 -20.43 -28.78 -36.59
C LEU A 9 -18.94 -28.95 -36.92
N ALA A 10 -18.42 -30.18 -36.90
CA ALA A 10 -17.01 -30.46 -37.24
C ALA A 10 -16.63 -30.07 -38.68
N VAL A 11 -17.58 -30.15 -39.62
CA VAL A 11 -17.37 -29.76 -41.04
C VAL A 11 -17.66 -28.28 -41.33
N SER A 12 -18.22 -27.53 -40.38
CA SER A 12 -18.56 -26.11 -40.59
C SER A 12 -17.30 -25.25 -40.82
N ARG A 13 -17.44 -24.16 -41.58
CA ARG A 13 -16.35 -23.22 -41.85
C ARG A 13 -16.88 -21.77 -41.70
N PRO A 14 -16.38 -20.99 -40.72
CA PRO A 14 -15.34 -21.36 -39.74
C PRO A 14 -15.83 -22.43 -38.73
N VAL A 15 -14.91 -23.31 -38.28
CA VAL A 15 -15.21 -24.34 -37.27
C VAL A 15 -15.43 -23.68 -35.92
N ASN A 16 -16.49 -24.06 -35.22
CA ASN A 16 -16.78 -23.58 -33.87
C ASN A 16 -16.66 -24.71 -32.84
N LEU A 17 -15.46 -24.87 -32.27
CA LEU A 17 -15.17 -25.91 -31.28
C LEU A 17 -15.98 -25.76 -29.99
N LEU A 18 -16.42 -24.54 -29.65
CA LEU A 18 -17.23 -24.25 -28.47
C LEU A 18 -18.64 -24.82 -28.62
N LEU A 19 -19.28 -24.64 -29.79
CA LEU A 19 -20.59 -25.25 -30.06
C LEU A 19 -20.52 -26.79 -30.04
N MET A 20 -19.40 -27.36 -30.50
CA MET A 20 -19.16 -28.80 -30.42
C MET A 20 -19.03 -29.25 -28.96
N GLU A 21 -18.25 -28.54 -28.16
CA GLU A 21 -18.07 -28.78 -26.73
C GLU A 21 -19.39 -28.70 -25.96
N GLU A 22 -20.22 -27.68 -26.23
CA GLU A 22 -21.54 -27.52 -25.62
C GLU A 22 -22.50 -28.67 -25.98
N GLU A 23 -22.53 -29.09 -27.25
CA GLU A 23 -23.35 -30.22 -27.69
C GLU A 23 -22.90 -31.53 -27.03
N ILE A 24 -21.59 -31.74 -26.90
CA ILE A 24 -21.03 -32.90 -26.19
C ILE A 24 -21.36 -32.84 -24.70
N THR A 25 -21.16 -31.68 -24.06
CA THR A 25 -21.44 -31.46 -22.62
C THR A 25 -22.90 -31.73 -22.29
N ARG A 26 -23.82 -31.25 -23.14
CA ARG A 26 -25.26 -31.49 -23.01
C ARG A 26 -25.59 -32.99 -23.04
N LYS A 27 -24.99 -33.74 -23.96
CA LYS A 27 -25.20 -35.18 -24.11
C LYS A 27 -24.54 -36.01 -23.00
N LEU A 28 -23.36 -35.63 -22.54
CA LEU A 28 -22.66 -36.27 -21.43
C LEU A 28 -23.38 -36.09 -20.09
N SER A 29 -24.13 -34.99 -19.94
CA SER A 29 -24.98 -34.76 -18.77
C SER A 29 -26.15 -35.75 -18.69
N ASP A 30 -26.59 -36.31 -19.82
CA ASP A 30 -27.71 -37.24 -19.92
C ASP A 30 -27.28 -38.73 -19.80
N SER A 31 -26.08 -39.10 -20.26
CA SER A 31 -25.51 -40.45 -20.11
C SER A 31 -23.98 -40.47 -20.21
N ARG A 32 -23.32 -41.07 -19.21
CA ARG A 32 -21.85 -41.29 -19.22
C ARG A 32 -21.39 -42.29 -20.28
N GLU A 33 -22.29 -43.16 -20.76
CA GLU A 33 -22.02 -44.11 -21.86
C GLU A 33 -21.84 -43.40 -23.22
N TYR A 34 -22.14 -42.10 -23.31
CA TYR A 34 -21.95 -41.32 -24.53
C TYR A 34 -20.47 -41.12 -24.92
N ILE A 35 -19.52 -41.30 -24.01
CA ILE A 35 -18.09 -41.27 -24.35
C ILE A 35 -17.72 -42.47 -25.23
N ASP A 36 -18.26 -43.64 -24.93
CA ASP A 36 -17.97 -44.86 -25.70
C ASP A 36 -18.46 -44.70 -27.15
N SER A 37 -19.63 -44.08 -27.36
CA SER A 37 -20.10 -43.77 -28.71
C SER A 37 -19.27 -42.69 -29.43
N ILE A 38 -18.66 -41.74 -28.68
CA ILE A 38 -17.68 -40.81 -29.25
C ILE A 38 -16.41 -41.55 -29.66
N ASN A 39 -15.89 -42.48 -28.85
CA ASN A 39 -14.74 -43.31 -29.23
C ASN A 39 -15.03 -44.11 -30.51
N ASP A 40 -16.22 -44.69 -30.63
CA ASP A 40 -16.68 -45.36 -31.85
C ASP A 40 -16.71 -44.39 -33.06
N LEU A 41 -17.20 -43.16 -32.86
CA LEU A 41 -17.21 -42.13 -33.90
C LEU A 41 -15.79 -41.74 -34.34
N LEU A 42 -14.86 -41.55 -33.40
CA LEU A 42 -13.46 -41.27 -33.71
C LEU A 42 -12.85 -42.43 -34.52
N PHE A 43 -13.14 -43.67 -34.13
CA PHE A 43 -12.71 -44.85 -34.87
C PHE A 43 -13.28 -44.90 -36.29
N GLU A 44 -14.58 -44.64 -36.48
CA GLU A 44 -15.19 -44.58 -37.81
C GLU A 44 -14.62 -43.46 -38.68
N LEU A 45 -14.40 -42.26 -38.12
CA LEU A 45 -13.77 -41.16 -38.84
C LEU A 45 -12.33 -41.50 -39.25
N SER A 46 -11.61 -42.26 -38.41
CA SER A 46 -10.22 -42.65 -38.68
C SER A 46 -10.06 -43.57 -39.90
N LYS A 47 -11.11 -44.30 -40.29
CA LYS A 47 -11.11 -45.16 -41.50
C LYS A 47 -10.99 -44.35 -42.80
N ASN A 48 -11.26 -43.04 -42.75
CA ASN A 48 -11.14 -42.14 -43.89
C ASN A 48 -10.08 -41.07 -43.61
N SER A 49 -8.91 -41.19 -44.25
CA SER A 49 -7.80 -40.24 -44.11
C SER A 49 -8.18 -38.77 -44.42
N LYS A 50 -9.20 -38.52 -45.24
CA LYS A 50 -9.68 -37.16 -45.54
C LYS A 50 -10.50 -36.53 -44.41
N ALA A 51 -10.96 -37.31 -43.42
CA ALA A 51 -11.75 -36.86 -42.29
C ALA A 51 -10.90 -36.60 -41.02
N LEU A 52 -9.57 -36.62 -41.15
CA LEU A 52 -8.66 -36.36 -40.03
C LEU A 52 -8.91 -34.99 -39.36
N PRO A 53 -9.16 -33.87 -40.08
CA PRO A 53 -9.45 -32.60 -39.44
C PRO A 53 -10.72 -32.64 -38.57
N GLU A 54 -11.78 -33.28 -39.07
CA GLU A 54 -13.04 -33.45 -38.36
C GLU A 54 -12.90 -34.35 -37.14
N LEU A 55 -12.12 -35.44 -37.25
CA LEU A 55 -11.75 -36.32 -36.14
C LEU A 55 -11.06 -35.52 -35.02
N LEU A 56 -10.03 -34.75 -35.37
CA LEU A 56 -9.28 -33.96 -34.39
C LEU A 56 -10.16 -32.87 -33.74
N ASN A 57 -11.08 -32.26 -34.48
CA ASN A 57 -12.03 -31.29 -33.91
C ASN A 57 -12.97 -31.95 -32.90
N VAL A 58 -13.50 -33.14 -33.20
CA VAL A 58 -14.33 -33.90 -32.25
C VAL A 58 -13.53 -34.27 -31.01
N LEU A 59 -12.32 -34.82 -31.19
CA LEU A 59 -11.44 -35.22 -30.09
C LEU A 59 -11.16 -34.05 -29.14
N VAL A 60 -10.73 -32.90 -29.67
CA VAL A 60 -10.37 -31.73 -28.86
C VAL A 60 -11.59 -31.17 -28.12
N SER A 61 -12.74 -31.07 -28.78
CA SER A 61 -13.98 -30.60 -28.15
C SER A 61 -14.50 -31.56 -27.07
N THR A 62 -14.34 -32.87 -27.26
CA THR A 62 -14.69 -33.86 -26.22
C THR A 62 -13.79 -33.74 -25.01
N LEU A 63 -12.48 -33.59 -25.22
CA LEU A 63 -11.52 -33.44 -24.11
C LEU A 63 -11.82 -32.18 -23.27
N ARG A 64 -12.15 -31.05 -23.91
CA ARG A 64 -12.56 -29.81 -23.23
C ARG A 64 -13.88 -29.95 -22.49
N ALA A 65 -14.86 -30.65 -23.07
CA ALA A 65 -16.13 -30.92 -22.40
C ALA A 65 -15.91 -31.75 -21.12
N LEU A 66 -15.04 -32.76 -21.18
CA LEU A 66 -14.75 -33.63 -20.05
C LEU A 66 -13.96 -32.94 -18.94
N GLU A 67 -13.05 -32.02 -19.27
CA GLU A 67 -12.31 -31.21 -18.29
C GLU A 67 -13.24 -30.56 -17.25
N ASN A 68 -14.38 -30.04 -17.71
CA ASN A 68 -15.38 -29.36 -16.89
C ASN A 68 -16.33 -30.30 -16.13
N ILE A 69 -16.40 -31.58 -16.51
CA ILE A 69 -17.36 -32.56 -15.96
C ILE A 69 -16.67 -33.55 -15.02
N ASP A 70 -15.63 -34.21 -15.51
CA ASP A 70 -14.91 -35.28 -14.81
C ASP A 70 -13.45 -35.32 -15.27
N THR A 71 -12.60 -34.72 -14.44
CA THR A 71 -11.16 -34.58 -14.68
C THR A 71 -10.44 -35.93 -14.82
N SER A 72 -10.90 -36.96 -14.11
CA SER A 72 -10.27 -38.30 -14.20
C SER A 72 -10.57 -38.95 -15.54
N LEU A 73 -11.81 -38.80 -16.01
CA LEU A 73 -12.27 -39.32 -17.29
C LEU A 73 -11.65 -38.55 -18.47
N ALA A 74 -11.45 -37.23 -18.33
CA ALA A 74 -10.71 -36.41 -19.29
C ALA A 74 -9.27 -36.91 -19.49
N ILE A 75 -8.58 -37.23 -18.38
CA ILE A 75 -7.22 -37.79 -18.44
C ILE A 75 -7.21 -39.11 -19.19
N GLN A 76 -8.12 -40.04 -18.84
CA GLN A 76 -8.21 -41.34 -19.49
C GLN A 76 -8.48 -41.20 -21.00
N PHE A 77 -9.54 -40.47 -21.37
CA PHE A 77 -9.92 -40.24 -22.76
C PHE A 77 -8.79 -39.56 -23.57
N GLY A 78 -8.12 -38.59 -22.96
CA GLY A 78 -6.98 -37.90 -23.56
C GLY A 78 -5.84 -38.85 -23.88
N PHE A 79 -5.45 -39.73 -22.94
CA PHE A 79 -4.40 -40.72 -23.19
C PHE A 79 -4.78 -41.77 -24.23
N ASP A 80 -5.99 -42.31 -24.16
CA ASP A 80 -6.46 -43.35 -25.09
C ASP A 80 -6.47 -42.85 -26.54
N ASN A 81 -6.81 -41.57 -26.75
CA ASN A 81 -7.00 -41.01 -28.08
C ASN A 81 -5.82 -40.16 -28.58
N LEU A 82 -5.24 -39.25 -27.79
CA LEU A 82 -4.16 -38.35 -28.26
C LEU A 82 -2.84 -39.07 -28.49
N MET A 83 -2.60 -40.20 -27.80
CA MET A 83 -1.40 -41.00 -28.05
C MET A 83 -1.47 -41.70 -29.42
N THR A 84 -2.69 -41.94 -29.92
CA THR A 84 -2.99 -42.55 -31.22
C THR A 84 -3.12 -41.50 -32.32
N TRP A 85 -3.88 -40.43 -32.08
CA TRP A 85 -4.12 -39.30 -32.99
C TRP A 85 -3.60 -38.01 -32.38
N PRO A 86 -2.30 -37.73 -32.52
CA PRO A 86 -1.67 -36.57 -31.89
C PRO A 86 -2.19 -35.24 -32.44
N ASP A 87 -2.60 -34.35 -31.54
CA ASP A 87 -2.99 -32.97 -31.85
C ASP A 87 -2.53 -32.01 -30.75
N MET A 88 -1.87 -30.93 -31.15
CA MET A 88 -1.29 -29.97 -30.20
C MET A 88 -2.33 -29.22 -29.37
N ARG A 89 -3.55 -28.98 -29.90
CA ARG A 89 -4.62 -28.33 -29.13
C ARG A 89 -5.09 -29.27 -28.02
N GLY A 90 -5.20 -30.56 -28.33
CA GLY A 90 -5.53 -31.61 -27.37
C GLY A 90 -4.46 -31.80 -26.30
N PHE A 91 -3.18 -31.89 -26.66
CA PHE A 91 -2.09 -31.99 -25.68
C PHE A 91 -1.99 -30.76 -24.77
N LYS A 92 -2.24 -29.56 -25.31
CA LYS A 92 -2.30 -28.32 -24.53
C LYS A 92 -3.49 -28.25 -23.57
N THR A 93 -4.57 -28.99 -23.85
CA THR A 93 -5.69 -29.17 -22.90
C THR A 93 -5.39 -30.27 -21.87
N LEU A 94 -4.77 -31.39 -22.28
CA LEU A 94 -4.47 -32.51 -21.37
C LEU A 94 -3.37 -32.18 -20.35
N TYR A 95 -2.33 -31.45 -20.76
CA TYR A 95 -1.17 -31.21 -19.90
C TYR A 95 -1.48 -30.44 -18.60
N PRO A 96 -2.25 -29.32 -18.61
CA PRO A 96 -2.67 -28.62 -17.38
C PRO A 96 -3.49 -29.51 -16.45
N ILE A 97 -4.36 -30.36 -16.99
CA ILE A 97 -5.17 -31.30 -16.23
C ILE A 97 -4.28 -32.26 -15.41
N LEU A 98 -3.19 -32.74 -16.03
CA LEU A 98 -2.21 -33.60 -15.36
C LEU A 98 -1.39 -32.86 -14.30
N ASP A 99 -1.09 -31.57 -14.54
CA ASP A 99 -0.35 -30.71 -13.61
C ASP A 99 -1.13 -30.48 -12.31
N ILE A 100 -2.39 -30.08 -12.43
CA ILE A 100 -3.31 -29.89 -11.29
C ILE A 100 -3.48 -31.20 -10.52
N SER A 101 -3.52 -32.33 -11.23
CA SER A 101 -3.69 -33.66 -10.65
C SER A 101 -2.38 -34.25 -10.08
N GLY A 102 -1.24 -33.55 -10.18
CA GLY A 102 0.06 -34.01 -9.69
C GLY A 102 0.61 -35.26 -10.39
N LYS A 103 0.19 -35.53 -11.63
CA LYS A 103 0.51 -36.75 -12.38
C LYS A 103 1.81 -36.63 -13.19
N VAL A 104 2.93 -36.52 -12.48
CA VAL A 104 4.26 -36.26 -13.06
C VAL A 104 4.72 -37.28 -14.10
N LYS A 105 4.37 -38.57 -13.93
CA LYS A 105 4.75 -39.62 -14.89
C LYS A 105 4.03 -39.44 -16.23
N GLU A 106 2.75 -39.14 -16.16
CA GLU A 106 1.88 -38.87 -17.29
C GLU A 106 2.28 -37.57 -17.99
N GLN A 107 2.68 -36.53 -17.24
CA GLN A 107 3.25 -35.30 -17.81
C GLN A 107 4.49 -35.60 -18.67
N LYS A 108 5.43 -36.42 -18.18
CA LYS A 108 6.61 -36.84 -18.95
C LYS A 108 6.22 -37.59 -20.23
N ALA A 109 5.25 -38.50 -20.16
CA ALA A 109 4.78 -39.25 -21.32
C ALA A 109 4.17 -38.34 -22.42
N VAL A 110 3.42 -37.31 -22.01
CA VAL A 110 2.90 -36.30 -22.95
C VAL A 110 4.03 -35.50 -23.59
N ILE A 111 5.00 -35.04 -22.79
CA ILE A 111 6.17 -34.28 -23.28
C ILE A 111 6.97 -35.11 -24.29
N GLU A 112 7.26 -36.38 -23.99
CA GLU A 112 7.97 -37.29 -24.88
C GLU A 112 7.23 -37.47 -26.21
N LYS A 113 5.90 -37.60 -26.17
CA LYS A 113 5.08 -37.70 -27.38
C LYS A 113 5.11 -36.42 -28.19
N VAL A 114 4.98 -35.26 -27.53
CA VAL A 114 4.99 -33.94 -28.17
C VAL A 114 6.37 -33.56 -28.71
N MET A 115 7.46 -34.13 -28.19
CA MET A 115 8.82 -33.91 -28.70
C MET A 115 8.93 -34.16 -30.21
N THR A 116 8.12 -35.08 -30.76
CA THR A 116 8.09 -35.39 -32.19
C THR A 116 7.20 -34.46 -33.04
N ILE A 117 6.41 -33.59 -32.40
CA ILE A 117 5.39 -32.73 -33.04
C ILE A 117 5.76 -31.25 -32.89
N ASP A 118 6.12 -30.83 -31.68
CA ASP A 118 6.53 -29.48 -31.31
C ASP A 118 7.71 -29.57 -30.32
N PRO A 119 8.95 -29.75 -30.82
CA PRO A 119 10.13 -29.92 -29.99
C PRO A 119 10.36 -28.71 -29.05
N VAL A 120 10.01 -27.50 -29.52
CA VAL A 120 10.21 -26.26 -28.75
C VAL A 120 9.29 -26.23 -27.53
N TRP A 121 8.00 -26.56 -27.70
CA TRP A 121 7.09 -26.68 -26.57
C TRP A 121 7.52 -27.79 -25.61
N ALA A 122 7.93 -28.95 -26.14
CA ALA A 122 8.34 -30.10 -25.35
C ALA A 122 9.60 -29.82 -24.50
N GLU A 123 10.66 -29.26 -25.08
CA GLU A 123 11.90 -28.92 -24.35
C GLU A 123 11.64 -27.88 -23.26
N LYS A 124 10.90 -26.81 -23.58
CA LYS A 124 10.53 -25.77 -22.60
C LYS A 124 9.71 -26.35 -21.45
N THR A 125 8.81 -27.28 -21.75
CA THR A 125 7.94 -27.91 -20.76
C THR A 125 8.69 -28.95 -19.91
N LEU A 126 9.65 -29.67 -20.49
CA LEU A 126 10.53 -30.61 -19.78
C LEU A 126 11.42 -29.88 -18.78
N GLN A 127 12.08 -28.80 -19.20
CA GLN A 127 12.92 -27.98 -18.31
C GLN A 127 12.11 -27.44 -17.14
N ARG A 128 10.87 -27.00 -17.38
CA ARG A 128 9.94 -26.55 -16.33
C ARG A 128 9.58 -27.67 -15.35
N LEU A 129 9.25 -28.87 -15.86
CA LEU A 129 8.90 -30.01 -15.02
C LEU A 129 10.08 -30.46 -14.15
N GLU A 130 11.29 -30.53 -14.72
CA GLU A 130 12.50 -30.90 -13.99
C GLU A 130 12.87 -29.87 -12.92
N PHE A 131 12.74 -28.58 -13.22
CA PHE A 131 12.94 -27.50 -12.26
C PHE A 131 11.92 -27.55 -11.11
N ASN A 132 10.64 -27.77 -11.42
CA ASN A 132 9.58 -27.90 -10.42
C ASN A 132 9.79 -29.10 -9.49
N ILE A 133 10.27 -30.24 -10.02
CA ILE A 133 10.62 -31.42 -9.22
C ILE A 133 11.76 -31.08 -8.26
N GLN A 134 12.88 -30.55 -8.76
CA GLN A 134 14.03 -30.15 -7.92
C GLN A 134 13.63 -29.16 -6.81
N LEU A 135 12.72 -28.24 -7.12
CA LEU A 135 12.23 -27.23 -6.19
C LEU A 135 11.24 -27.79 -5.14
N SER A 136 10.42 -28.77 -5.48
CA SER A 136 9.47 -29.40 -4.54
C SER A 136 10.18 -30.28 -3.51
N GLU A 137 11.35 -30.81 -3.85
CA GLU A 137 12.19 -31.61 -2.94
C GLU A 137 12.95 -30.76 -1.89
N SER A 138 12.96 -29.42 -2.03
CA SER A 138 13.79 -28.51 -1.20
C SER A 138 13.17 -28.03 0.11
N GLY A 139 11.87 -28.25 0.35
CA GLY A 139 11.17 -27.80 1.57
C GLY A 139 10.92 -26.29 1.69
N LEU A 140 11.33 -25.49 0.70
CA LEU A 140 11.12 -24.03 0.63
C LEU A 140 9.67 -23.66 0.33
N ASN A 141 9.19 -22.55 0.90
CA ASN A 141 7.85 -22.04 0.59
C ASN A 141 7.80 -21.43 -0.83
N LEU A 142 6.59 -21.16 -1.34
CA LEU A 142 6.40 -20.67 -2.71
C LEU A 142 7.18 -19.37 -3.01
N ILE A 143 7.20 -18.44 -2.06
CA ILE A 143 7.81 -17.11 -2.22
C ILE A 143 9.33 -17.22 -2.25
N GLU A 144 9.91 -18.01 -1.35
CA GLU A 144 11.37 -18.24 -1.32
C GLU A 144 11.87 -18.86 -2.63
N ARG A 145 11.07 -19.76 -3.22
CA ARG A 145 11.38 -20.36 -4.52
C ARG A 145 11.27 -19.33 -5.65
N ALA A 146 10.21 -18.52 -5.65
CA ALA A 146 10.00 -17.46 -6.61
C ALA A 146 11.13 -16.42 -6.59
N GLU A 147 11.54 -16.00 -5.40
CA GLU A 147 12.62 -15.03 -5.21
C GLU A 147 13.97 -15.58 -5.70
N ARG A 148 14.30 -16.83 -5.36
CA ARG A 148 15.54 -17.46 -5.83
C ARG A 148 15.56 -17.64 -7.34
N ALA A 149 14.43 -18.03 -7.94
CA ALA A 149 14.30 -18.15 -9.40
C ALA A 149 14.47 -16.78 -10.09
N TYR A 150 13.98 -15.72 -9.48
CA TYR A 150 14.12 -14.37 -10.01
C TYR A 150 15.56 -13.84 -9.85
N LEU A 151 16.16 -13.98 -8.67
CA LEU A 151 17.54 -13.57 -8.41
C LEU A 151 18.58 -14.36 -9.20
N SER A 152 18.31 -15.61 -9.57
CA SER A 152 19.22 -16.38 -10.43
C SER A 152 19.29 -15.83 -11.85
N GLN A 153 18.25 -15.14 -12.31
CA GLN A 153 18.21 -14.46 -13.61
C GLN A 153 18.86 -13.07 -13.55
N LEU A 154 18.62 -12.30 -12.48
CA LEU A 154 19.21 -10.97 -12.29
C LEU A 154 20.69 -11.02 -11.88
N GLY A 155 21.08 -12.05 -11.15
CA GLY A 155 22.35 -12.09 -10.41
C GLY A 155 22.17 -11.57 -8.98
N ILE A 156 22.76 -12.27 -8.01
CA ILE A 156 22.61 -11.93 -6.58
C ILE A 156 23.24 -10.58 -6.21
N ASP A 157 24.21 -10.11 -7.00
CA ASP A 157 24.89 -8.83 -6.77
C ASP A 157 23.95 -7.62 -6.94
N PHE A 158 22.79 -7.79 -7.58
CA PHE A 158 21.70 -6.81 -7.59
C PHE A 158 21.33 -6.32 -6.17
N LEU A 159 21.45 -7.17 -5.16
CA LEU A 159 21.17 -6.82 -3.77
C LEU A 159 22.19 -5.85 -3.16
N CYS A 160 23.29 -5.55 -3.86
CA CYS A 160 24.27 -4.53 -3.49
C CYS A 160 24.06 -3.18 -4.20
N GLU A 161 23.12 -3.11 -5.13
CA GLU A 161 22.86 -1.90 -5.91
C GLU A 161 21.65 -1.15 -5.35
N ASP A 162 21.68 0.18 -5.42
CA ASP A 162 20.54 1.01 -5.09
C ASP A 162 19.51 0.91 -6.22
N PRO A 163 18.26 0.52 -5.92
CA PRO A 163 17.22 0.43 -6.92
C PRO A 163 16.84 1.83 -7.39
N ASN A 164 16.49 1.98 -8.66
CA ASN A 164 15.87 3.21 -9.13
C ASN A 164 14.50 3.42 -8.44
N PRO A 165 14.03 4.67 -8.30
CA PRO A 165 12.67 4.91 -7.86
C PRO A 165 11.69 4.24 -8.82
N ALA A 166 10.80 3.39 -8.28
CA ALA A 166 9.86 2.63 -9.08
C ALA A 166 8.44 2.72 -8.52
N ILE A 167 7.46 2.59 -9.42
CA ILE A 167 6.06 2.30 -9.09
C ILE A 167 5.72 0.88 -9.55
N LEU A 168 4.85 0.19 -8.82
CA LEU A 168 4.32 -1.10 -9.25
C LEU A 168 2.87 -0.96 -9.69
N ILE A 169 2.51 -1.57 -10.81
CA ILE A 169 1.16 -1.60 -11.36
C ILE A 169 0.72 -3.07 -11.49
N PHE A 170 -0.45 -3.38 -10.96
CA PHE A 170 -1.10 -4.67 -11.11
C PHE A 170 -2.58 -4.48 -11.47
N ALA A 171 -3.08 -5.31 -12.39
CA ALA A 171 -4.50 -5.42 -12.70
C ALA A 171 -4.91 -6.88 -12.69
N ASP A 172 -6.03 -7.20 -12.04
CA ASP A 172 -6.58 -8.56 -12.02
C ASP A 172 -7.23 -8.95 -13.37
N VAL A 173 -6.42 -8.97 -14.43
CA VAL A 173 -6.84 -9.11 -15.83
C VAL A 173 -5.92 -10.06 -16.58
N ASN A 174 -6.46 -10.75 -17.59
CA ASN A 174 -5.66 -11.51 -18.54
C ASN A 174 -5.25 -10.59 -19.70
N VAL A 175 -3.96 -10.28 -19.81
CA VAL A 175 -3.43 -9.41 -20.88
C VAL A 175 -3.53 -10.02 -22.28
N ASN A 176 -3.77 -11.34 -22.38
CA ASN A 176 -3.95 -12.02 -23.67
C ASN A 176 -5.37 -11.86 -24.24
N ILE A 177 -6.27 -11.19 -23.51
CA ILE A 177 -7.64 -10.88 -23.93
C ILE A 177 -7.77 -9.38 -24.11
N ILE A 178 -8.27 -8.93 -25.27
CA ILE A 178 -8.52 -7.50 -25.54
C ILE A 178 -9.87 -7.10 -24.96
N ASP A 179 -9.86 -6.26 -23.93
CA ASP A 179 -11.05 -5.65 -23.33
C ASP A 179 -10.72 -4.32 -22.62
N GLY A 180 -11.73 -3.65 -22.06
CA GLY A 180 -11.53 -2.35 -21.40
C GLY A 180 -10.53 -2.39 -20.24
N SER A 181 -10.45 -3.51 -19.51
CA SER A 181 -9.59 -3.64 -18.34
C SER A 181 -8.13 -3.89 -18.71
N SER A 182 -7.87 -4.70 -19.73
CA SER A 182 -6.53 -4.91 -20.29
C SER A 182 -6.00 -3.66 -21.02
N ILE A 183 -6.86 -2.93 -21.75
CA ILE A 183 -6.48 -1.65 -22.38
C ILE A 183 -6.17 -0.57 -21.35
N TRP A 184 -6.89 -0.54 -20.23
CA TRP A 184 -6.58 0.35 -19.11
C TRP A 184 -5.16 0.12 -18.59
N LEU A 185 -4.73 -1.14 -18.44
CA LEU A 185 -3.39 -1.46 -17.96
C LEU A 185 -2.32 -0.83 -18.84
N GLY A 186 -2.41 -1.03 -20.16
CA GLY A 186 -1.48 -0.39 -21.11
C GLY A 186 -1.48 1.14 -21.02
N SER A 187 -2.67 1.74 -20.90
CA SER A 187 -2.82 3.20 -20.86
C SER A 187 -2.22 3.81 -19.57
N VAL A 188 -2.43 3.18 -18.41
CA VAL A 188 -1.83 3.63 -17.13
C VAL A 188 -0.32 3.49 -17.14
N VAL A 189 0.21 2.38 -17.66
CA VAL A 189 1.66 2.18 -17.78
C VAL A 189 2.27 3.25 -18.68
N GLU A 190 1.66 3.54 -19.83
CA GLU A 190 2.13 4.58 -20.74
C GLU A 190 2.07 5.98 -20.11
N ALA A 191 1.01 6.29 -19.35
CA ALA A 191 0.86 7.57 -18.66
C ALA A 191 1.90 7.73 -17.53
N CYS A 192 2.29 6.64 -16.86
CA CYS A 192 3.36 6.66 -15.85
C CYS A 192 4.77 6.73 -16.44
N SER A 193 4.97 6.28 -17.69
CA SER A 193 6.26 6.29 -18.38
C SER A 193 6.71 7.73 -18.73
N ASN A 194 8.00 7.93 -18.97
CA ASN A 194 8.68 9.23 -19.20
C ASN A 194 8.60 10.22 -18.02
N ASN A 195 8.44 9.72 -16.79
CA ASN A 195 8.47 10.54 -15.58
C ASN A 195 9.77 10.41 -14.78
N GLY A 196 10.76 9.70 -15.32
CA GLY A 196 12.08 9.44 -14.71
C GLY A 196 12.01 8.56 -13.47
N VAL A 197 11.04 7.65 -13.42
CA VAL A 197 10.94 6.51 -12.50
C VAL A 197 10.78 5.25 -13.33
N GLU A 198 11.16 4.11 -12.78
CA GLU A 198 10.84 2.82 -13.36
C GLU A 198 9.36 2.50 -13.17
N VAL A 199 8.77 1.82 -14.14
CA VAL A 199 7.38 1.38 -14.11
C VAL A 199 7.34 -0.13 -14.16
N HIS A 200 7.06 -0.74 -13.03
CA HIS A 200 7.02 -2.18 -12.87
C HIS A 200 5.60 -2.69 -13.04
N VAL A 201 5.41 -3.72 -13.86
CA VAL A 201 4.10 -4.25 -14.20
C VAL A 201 4.08 -5.73 -13.92
N LEU A 202 3.35 -6.16 -12.88
CA LEU A 202 3.16 -7.58 -12.60
C LEU A 202 1.96 -8.11 -13.39
N LEU A 203 2.16 -9.15 -14.17
CA LEU A 203 1.12 -9.79 -14.96
C LEU A 203 0.55 -11.02 -14.28
N LYS A 204 -0.76 -11.21 -14.41
CA LYS A 204 -1.47 -12.41 -13.91
C LYS A 204 -1.14 -13.67 -14.72
N SER A 205 -0.78 -13.51 -16.00
CA SER A 205 -0.47 -14.58 -16.95
C SER A 205 0.77 -14.21 -17.78
N ASN A 206 1.43 -15.22 -18.35
CA ASN A 206 2.52 -14.98 -19.30
C ASN A 206 1.97 -14.36 -20.60
N ILE A 207 2.77 -13.55 -21.28
CA ILE A 207 2.37 -12.95 -22.57
C ILE A 207 2.40 -14.03 -23.64
N GLU A 208 1.24 -14.25 -24.26
CA GLU A 208 1.07 -15.06 -25.47
C GLU A 208 0.77 -14.18 -26.69
N ARG A 209 0.27 -12.96 -26.43
CA ARG A 209 -0.27 -12.01 -27.40
C ARG A 209 0.21 -10.61 -27.07
N GLU A 210 0.89 -9.96 -28.02
CA GLU A 210 1.51 -8.64 -27.83
C GLU A 210 0.55 -7.45 -28.03
N GLN A 211 -0.72 -7.69 -28.40
CA GLN A 211 -1.65 -6.62 -28.78
C GLN A 211 -1.92 -5.60 -27.66
N VAL A 212 -1.88 -6.02 -26.40
CA VAL A 212 -2.12 -5.13 -25.24
C VAL A 212 -0.84 -4.47 -24.77
N VAL A 213 0.26 -5.21 -24.68
CA VAL A 213 1.49 -4.77 -23.98
C VAL A 213 2.66 -4.45 -24.93
N GLY A 214 2.59 -4.84 -26.20
CA GLY A 214 3.72 -4.72 -27.14
C GLY A 214 4.18 -3.29 -27.37
N HIS A 215 3.25 -2.32 -27.34
CA HIS A 215 3.58 -0.89 -27.46
C HIS A 215 4.36 -0.36 -26.25
N LEU A 216 4.32 -1.04 -25.10
CA LEU A 216 5.03 -0.62 -23.89
C LEU A 216 6.54 -0.87 -24.00
N ARG A 217 6.98 -1.78 -24.89
CA ARG A 217 8.40 -2.10 -25.13
C ARG A 217 9.20 -0.91 -25.66
N LYS A 218 8.53 0.16 -26.13
CA LYS A 218 9.18 1.41 -26.56
C LYS A 218 9.73 2.24 -25.38
N PHE A 219 9.33 1.92 -24.15
CA PHE A 219 9.77 2.59 -22.93
C PHE A 219 10.83 1.72 -22.21
N PRO A 220 12.11 2.12 -22.20
CA PRO A 220 13.17 1.33 -21.58
C PRO A 220 13.04 1.22 -20.05
N GLU A 221 12.32 2.13 -19.41
CA GLU A 221 12.05 2.15 -17.97
C GLU A 221 10.87 1.27 -17.53
N VAL A 222 10.17 0.63 -18.48
CA VAL A 222 9.04 -0.26 -18.18
C VAL A 222 9.54 -1.71 -18.05
N PHE A 223 9.34 -2.28 -16.86
CA PHE A 223 9.69 -3.67 -16.56
C PHE A 223 8.43 -4.51 -16.40
N ILE A 224 8.25 -5.50 -17.26
CA ILE A 224 7.07 -6.38 -17.22
C ILE A 224 7.48 -7.72 -16.58
N PHE A 225 6.87 -8.03 -15.44
CA PHE A 225 7.08 -9.28 -14.72
C PHE A 225 6.02 -10.31 -15.11
N GLU A 226 6.48 -11.41 -15.69
CA GLU A 226 5.66 -12.56 -16.05
C GLU A 226 5.80 -13.69 -15.01
N PRO A 227 4.76 -14.51 -14.77
CA PRO A 227 4.83 -15.64 -13.85
C PRO A 227 6.06 -16.55 -14.06
N GLN A 228 6.47 -16.77 -15.32
CA GLN A 228 7.63 -17.61 -15.65
C GLN A 228 8.96 -17.07 -15.12
N MET A 229 9.09 -15.75 -14.90
CA MET A 229 10.29 -15.13 -14.32
C MET A 229 10.49 -15.53 -12.86
N PHE A 230 9.43 -15.99 -12.20
CA PHE A 230 9.44 -16.48 -10.82
C PHE A 230 9.48 -18.00 -10.74
N GLY A 231 9.74 -18.69 -11.86
CA GLY A 231 9.69 -20.15 -11.92
C GLY A 231 8.26 -20.72 -11.78
N LEU A 232 7.23 -19.91 -12.01
CA LEU A 232 5.83 -20.35 -11.91
C LEU A 232 5.33 -20.78 -13.30
N SER A 233 4.85 -22.02 -13.40
CA SER A 233 4.32 -22.62 -14.63
C SER A 233 2.80 -22.46 -14.78
N THR A 234 2.14 -21.69 -13.92
CA THR A 234 0.67 -21.56 -13.91
C THR A 234 0.15 -20.76 -15.10
N GLU A 235 -1.04 -21.11 -15.57
CA GLU A 235 -1.75 -20.35 -16.61
C GLU A 235 -2.14 -18.95 -16.08
N PHE A 236 -2.61 -18.90 -14.83
CA PHE A 236 -2.94 -17.67 -14.11
C PHE A 236 -2.43 -17.71 -12.67
N LEU A 237 -1.99 -16.56 -12.16
CA LEU A 237 -1.75 -16.36 -10.73
C LEU A 237 -3.08 -16.11 -10.02
N SER A 238 -3.28 -16.76 -8.87
CA SER A 238 -4.33 -16.38 -7.93
C SER A 238 -4.01 -15.02 -7.29
N VAL A 239 -5.03 -14.31 -6.81
CA VAL A 239 -4.86 -13.01 -6.13
C VAL A 239 -3.90 -13.11 -4.93
N ASN A 240 -3.96 -14.21 -4.16
CA ASN A 240 -3.04 -14.42 -3.04
C ASN A 240 -1.58 -14.55 -3.52
N GLN A 241 -1.33 -15.31 -4.59
CA GLN A 241 0.01 -15.43 -5.18
C GLN A 241 0.51 -14.10 -5.73
N VAL A 242 -0.37 -13.29 -6.32
CA VAL A 242 -0.02 -11.93 -6.76
C VAL A 242 0.37 -11.08 -5.55
N ALA A 243 -0.43 -11.06 -4.48
CA ALA A 243 -0.12 -10.30 -3.28
C ALA A 243 1.23 -10.72 -2.65
N ASP A 244 1.50 -12.03 -2.62
CA ASP A 244 2.77 -12.60 -2.18
C ASP A 244 3.95 -12.13 -3.05
N LEU A 245 3.80 -12.14 -4.39
CA LEU A 245 4.83 -11.66 -5.31
C LEU A 245 5.03 -10.14 -5.24
N VAL A 246 3.96 -9.35 -5.07
CA VAL A 246 4.07 -7.91 -4.87
C VAL A 246 4.84 -7.61 -3.58
N GLU A 247 4.53 -8.30 -2.48
CA GLU A 247 5.26 -8.15 -1.22
C GLU A 247 6.74 -8.56 -1.34
N MET A 248 7.03 -9.63 -2.08
CA MET A 248 8.40 -10.05 -2.38
C MET A 248 9.16 -9.02 -3.22
N LEU A 249 8.57 -8.54 -4.32
CA LEU A 249 9.15 -7.51 -5.17
C LEU A 249 9.35 -6.20 -4.41
N ASP A 250 8.40 -5.82 -3.55
CA ASP A 250 8.48 -4.66 -2.67
C ASP A 250 9.64 -4.79 -1.66
N GLY A 251 9.93 -6.01 -1.18
CA GLY A 251 11.09 -6.30 -0.33
C GLY A 251 12.43 -6.33 -1.09
N LEU A 252 12.42 -6.72 -2.37
CA LEU A 252 13.63 -6.80 -3.23
C LEU A 252 14.09 -5.43 -3.75
N TYR A 253 13.15 -4.65 -4.30
CA TYR A 253 13.41 -3.33 -4.89
C TYR A 253 13.41 -2.20 -3.85
N GLY A 254 13.45 -2.55 -2.56
CA GLY A 254 13.61 -1.55 -1.50
C GLY A 254 12.37 -0.71 -1.21
N GLY A 255 11.19 -1.17 -1.63
CA GLY A 255 9.89 -0.55 -1.37
C GLY A 255 9.37 0.31 -2.52
N TYR A 256 8.24 -0.09 -3.10
CA TYR A 256 7.48 0.73 -4.04
C TYR A 256 6.69 1.79 -3.28
N ARG A 257 7.04 3.07 -3.40
CA ARG A 257 6.30 4.13 -2.66
C ARG A 257 4.81 4.17 -3.01
N THR A 258 4.46 3.73 -4.21
CA THR A 258 3.10 3.59 -4.71
C THR A 258 2.94 2.25 -5.42
N ILE A 259 1.84 1.56 -5.13
CA ILE A 259 1.42 0.32 -5.78
C ILE A 259 0.00 0.53 -6.32
N ILE A 260 -0.15 0.66 -7.64
CA ILE A 260 -1.44 0.87 -8.30
C ILE A 260 -2.07 -0.49 -8.58
N VAL A 261 -3.26 -0.72 -8.05
CA VAL A 261 -3.95 -2.00 -8.11
C VAL A 261 -5.35 -1.81 -8.69
N ARG A 262 -5.71 -2.61 -9.69
CA ARG A 262 -7.08 -2.68 -10.21
C ARG A 262 -7.77 -3.98 -9.84
N GLY A 263 -8.99 -3.86 -9.31
CA GLY A 263 -9.89 -4.96 -8.94
C GLY A 263 -10.07 -5.10 -7.42
N LEU A 264 -11.32 -5.21 -6.96
CA LEU A 264 -11.68 -5.19 -5.54
C LEU A 264 -10.99 -6.28 -4.74
N THR A 265 -11.03 -7.53 -5.23
CA THR A 265 -10.43 -8.68 -4.53
C THR A 265 -8.92 -8.54 -4.39
N ALA A 266 -8.24 -8.04 -5.43
CA ALA A 266 -6.80 -7.80 -5.42
C ALA A 266 -6.43 -6.68 -4.44
N CYS A 267 -7.17 -5.57 -4.46
CA CYS A 267 -6.92 -4.46 -3.54
C CYS A 267 -7.15 -4.88 -2.08
N LEU A 268 -8.23 -5.63 -1.81
CA LEU A 268 -8.52 -6.17 -0.47
C LEU A 268 -7.37 -7.04 0.03
N GLU A 269 -6.91 -8.00 -0.77
CA GLU A 269 -5.89 -8.93 -0.34
C GLU A 269 -4.53 -8.25 -0.13
N MET A 270 -4.17 -7.28 -0.98
CA MET A 270 -2.97 -6.47 -0.77
C MET A 270 -3.11 -5.56 0.46
N SER A 271 -4.29 -5.02 0.74
CA SER A 271 -4.54 -4.18 1.92
C SER A 271 -4.37 -4.91 3.25
N ARG A 272 -4.51 -6.24 3.24
CA ARG A 272 -4.24 -7.11 4.40
C ARG A 272 -2.75 -7.32 4.67
N ARG A 273 -1.90 -7.00 3.68
CA ARG A 273 -0.44 -7.07 3.84
C ARG A 273 0.02 -5.82 4.57
N LYS A 274 0.30 -5.98 5.87
CA LYS A 274 0.75 -4.91 6.78
C LYS A 274 1.91 -4.10 6.21
N SER A 275 2.76 -4.74 5.44
CA SER A 275 3.89 -4.11 4.78
C SER A 275 3.55 -3.19 3.62
N LEU A 276 2.35 -3.26 3.05
CA LEU A 276 1.89 -2.44 1.92
C LEU A 276 0.93 -1.32 2.36
N VAL A 277 0.52 -1.33 3.63
CA VAL A 277 -0.46 -0.40 4.22
C VAL A 277 -0.08 1.05 3.91
N GLY A 278 -1.05 1.81 3.42
CA GLY A 278 -0.91 3.23 3.09
C GLY A 278 -0.27 3.53 1.73
N ARG A 279 0.28 2.53 1.03
CA ARG A 279 0.97 2.72 -0.27
C ARG A 279 0.19 2.18 -1.47
N ILE A 280 -0.97 1.55 -1.23
CA ILE A 280 -1.85 1.03 -2.28
C ILE A 280 -2.71 2.16 -2.85
N GLY A 281 -2.68 2.31 -4.18
CA GLY A 281 -3.60 3.13 -4.98
C GLY A 281 -4.63 2.24 -5.66
N SER A 282 -5.86 2.25 -5.17
CA SER A 282 -6.93 1.36 -5.61
C SER A 282 -7.70 1.94 -6.81
N TYR A 283 -7.89 1.18 -7.89
CA TYR A 283 -8.77 1.54 -9.01
C TYR A 283 -9.92 0.54 -9.09
N LEU A 284 -11.12 0.93 -8.65
CA LEU A 284 -12.28 0.04 -8.52
C LEU A 284 -13.37 0.37 -9.53
N THR A 285 -13.77 -0.66 -10.29
CA THR A 285 -14.93 -0.60 -11.20
C THR A 285 -15.87 -1.80 -11.00
N ASP A 286 -15.51 -2.73 -10.12
CA ASP A 286 -16.12 -4.05 -9.93
C ASP A 286 -16.81 -4.18 -8.56
N TYR A 287 -17.10 -3.06 -7.89
CA TYR A 287 -17.71 -3.03 -6.55
C TYR A 287 -19.24 -2.91 -6.56
N TYR A 288 -19.85 -2.67 -7.73
CA TYR A 288 -21.31 -2.59 -7.89
C TYR A 288 -21.77 -3.40 -9.10
N THR A 289 -23.03 -3.79 -9.08
CA THR A 289 -23.71 -4.44 -10.21
C THR A 289 -25.00 -3.68 -10.54
N ILE A 290 -25.53 -3.89 -11.74
CA ILE A 290 -26.83 -3.36 -12.13
C ILE A 290 -27.78 -4.56 -12.14
N ASP A 291 -28.76 -4.56 -11.25
CA ASP A 291 -29.80 -5.59 -11.24
C ASP A 291 -30.76 -5.33 -12.41
N GLU A 292 -30.74 -6.21 -13.40
CA GLU A 292 -31.62 -6.14 -14.57
C GLU A 292 -33.11 -6.32 -14.20
N ASN A 293 -33.43 -6.98 -13.07
CA ASN A 293 -34.81 -7.21 -12.65
C ASN A 293 -35.39 -6.00 -11.91
N ASN A 294 -34.62 -5.43 -10.96
CA ASN A 294 -35.04 -4.27 -10.17
C ASN A 294 -34.61 -2.92 -10.76
N MET A 295 -33.85 -2.95 -11.85
CA MET A 295 -33.48 -1.81 -12.69
C MET A 295 -32.67 -0.76 -11.94
N LYS A 296 -31.84 -1.20 -11.00
CA LYS A 296 -31.10 -0.35 -10.07
C LYS A 296 -29.67 -0.83 -9.86
N ARG A 297 -28.79 0.12 -9.60
CA ARG A 297 -27.45 -0.15 -9.06
C ARG A 297 -27.57 -0.75 -7.65
N GLU A 298 -26.86 -1.84 -7.42
CA GLU A 298 -26.74 -2.48 -6.11
C GLU A 298 -25.28 -2.75 -5.75
N THR A 299 -24.98 -2.61 -4.47
CA THR A 299 -23.71 -3.02 -3.86
C THR A 299 -24.05 -4.04 -2.79
N SER A 300 -23.56 -5.26 -2.94
CA SER A 300 -23.85 -6.32 -1.97
C SER A 300 -23.27 -5.97 -0.59
N VAL A 301 -23.93 -6.42 0.49
CA VAL A 301 -23.45 -6.25 1.86
C VAL A 301 -22.02 -6.81 2.02
N GLU A 302 -21.73 -7.93 1.36
CA GLU A 302 -20.38 -8.50 1.33
C GLU A 302 -19.35 -7.53 0.73
N THR A 303 -19.70 -6.85 -0.37
CA THR A 303 -18.81 -5.87 -1.01
C THR A 303 -18.62 -4.63 -0.15
N GLN A 304 -19.67 -4.14 0.50
CA GLN A 304 -19.57 -3.04 1.46
C GLN A 304 -18.62 -3.38 2.61
N ASN A 305 -18.72 -4.60 3.15
CA ASN A 305 -17.82 -5.08 4.19
C ASN A 305 -16.36 -5.14 3.71
N LYS A 306 -16.11 -5.61 2.48
CA LYS A 306 -14.77 -5.63 1.89
C LYS A 306 -14.19 -4.22 1.74
N LEU A 307 -14.99 -3.25 1.27
CA LEU A 307 -14.56 -1.85 1.17
C LEU A 307 -14.23 -1.26 2.54
N MET A 308 -15.06 -1.53 3.54
CA MET A 308 -14.83 -1.08 4.92
C MET A 308 -13.57 -1.70 5.53
N GLU A 309 -13.27 -2.96 5.23
CA GLU A 309 -12.05 -3.63 5.70
C GLU A 309 -10.77 -3.00 5.12
N MET A 310 -10.78 -2.61 3.84
CA MET A 310 -9.57 -2.09 3.17
C MET A 310 -9.38 -0.57 3.31
N LYS A 311 -10.42 0.21 3.64
CA LYS A 311 -10.41 1.68 3.53
C LYS A 311 -9.26 2.39 4.28
N ASN A 312 -8.90 1.89 5.46
CA ASN A 312 -7.85 2.48 6.30
C ASN A 312 -6.44 1.99 5.92
N ASN A 313 -6.35 0.94 5.10
CA ASN A 313 -5.09 0.32 4.67
C ASN A 313 -4.68 0.75 3.26
N VAL A 314 -5.58 1.38 2.52
CA VAL A 314 -5.36 1.93 1.17
C VAL A 314 -5.01 3.41 1.28
N GLY A 315 -3.98 3.84 0.56
CA GLY A 315 -3.54 5.24 0.57
C GLY A 315 -4.52 6.15 -0.15
N TYR A 316 -5.00 5.74 -1.32
CA TYR A 316 -5.94 6.52 -2.13
C TYR A 316 -6.75 5.65 -3.10
N PHE A 317 -7.91 6.15 -3.52
CA PHE A 317 -8.84 5.54 -4.45
C PHE A 317 -8.89 6.37 -5.73
N PHE A 318 -8.45 5.77 -6.83
CA PHE A 318 -8.61 6.31 -8.16
C PHE A 318 -10.04 6.15 -8.66
N THR A 319 -10.65 7.26 -9.07
CA THR A 319 -12.05 7.29 -9.53
C THR A 319 -12.15 7.90 -10.92
N GLN A 320 -12.98 7.29 -11.78
CA GLN A 320 -13.15 7.75 -13.16
C GLN A 320 -13.97 9.03 -13.28
N THR A 321 -14.99 9.14 -12.43
CA THR A 321 -16.03 10.16 -12.48
C THR A 321 -16.29 10.68 -11.07
N LYS A 322 -16.90 11.87 -11.00
CA LYS A 322 -17.33 12.44 -9.71
C LYS A 322 -18.42 11.56 -9.09
N GLU A 323 -19.31 11.02 -9.89
CA GLU A 323 -20.40 10.15 -9.46
C GLU A 323 -19.87 8.88 -8.77
N LEU A 324 -18.80 8.28 -9.30
CA LEU A 324 -18.14 7.13 -8.68
C LEU A 324 -17.47 7.52 -7.35
N SER A 325 -16.78 8.67 -7.32
CA SER A 325 -16.20 9.22 -6.08
C SER A 325 -17.26 9.44 -5.01
N ASP A 326 -18.35 10.15 -5.33
CA ASP A 326 -19.45 10.43 -4.41
C ASP A 326 -20.13 9.14 -3.91
N ASP A 327 -20.19 8.11 -4.75
CA ASP A 327 -20.73 6.80 -4.37
C ASP A 327 -19.84 6.06 -3.37
N LEU A 328 -18.52 6.02 -3.59
CA LEU A 328 -17.57 5.45 -2.62
C LEU A 328 -17.56 6.21 -1.29
N VAL A 329 -17.71 7.54 -1.33
CA VAL A 329 -17.84 8.36 -0.11
C VAL A 329 -19.10 7.99 0.68
N LYS A 330 -20.24 7.77 0.00
CA LYS A 330 -21.47 7.28 0.65
C LYS A 330 -21.30 5.89 1.28
N LEU A 331 -20.40 5.08 0.74
CA LEU A 331 -20.04 3.76 1.29
C LEU A 331 -19.02 3.83 2.45
N GLY A 332 -18.61 5.03 2.86
CA GLY A 332 -17.79 5.26 4.05
C GLY A 332 -16.28 5.42 3.79
N ILE A 333 -15.87 5.59 2.53
CA ILE A 333 -14.50 5.99 2.19
C ILE A 333 -14.35 7.51 2.37
N LYS A 334 -13.19 7.97 2.83
CA LYS A 334 -12.98 9.40 3.10
C LYS A 334 -12.75 10.17 1.79
N SER A 335 -13.31 11.38 1.68
CA SER A 335 -13.22 12.21 0.48
C SER A 335 -11.79 12.60 0.10
N GLU A 336 -10.93 12.80 1.10
CA GLU A 336 -9.51 13.14 0.93
C GLU A 336 -8.66 12.00 0.35
N GLN A 337 -9.19 10.77 0.33
CA GLN A 337 -8.54 9.63 -0.30
C GLN A 337 -8.83 9.55 -1.81
N MET A 338 -9.72 10.38 -2.36
CA MET A 338 -10.14 10.28 -3.76
C MET A 338 -9.17 11.00 -4.69
N VAL A 339 -8.77 10.32 -5.76
CA VAL A 339 -7.92 10.86 -6.83
C VAL A 339 -8.61 10.63 -8.17
N MET A 340 -8.93 11.70 -8.89
CA MET A 340 -9.55 11.57 -10.21
C MET A 340 -8.54 11.00 -11.21
N LEU A 341 -8.88 9.84 -11.78
CA LEU A 341 -8.16 9.20 -12.88
C LEU A 341 -9.19 8.69 -13.90
N PRO A 342 -9.65 9.57 -14.80
CA PRO A 342 -10.56 9.17 -15.86
C PRO A 342 -9.88 8.20 -16.85
N PRO A 343 -10.67 7.48 -17.65
CA PRO A 343 -10.11 6.67 -18.75
C PRO A 343 -9.28 7.53 -19.72
N MET A 344 -8.22 6.93 -20.27
CA MET A 344 -7.25 7.64 -21.11
C MET A 344 -7.26 7.17 -22.56
N ILE A 345 -7.03 8.12 -23.47
CA ILE A 345 -7.03 7.94 -24.92
C ILE A 345 -5.63 8.19 -25.48
N PRO A 346 -5.09 7.27 -26.30
CA PRO A 346 -3.81 7.49 -26.96
C PRO A 346 -3.85 8.66 -27.94
N ASP A 347 -2.72 9.37 -28.06
CA ASP A 347 -2.56 10.50 -28.99
C ASP A 347 -2.82 10.15 -30.46
N SER A 348 -2.71 8.88 -30.83
CA SER A 348 -2.99 8.41 -32.20
C SER A 348 -4.43 8.72 -32.62
N PHE A 349 -5.40 8.63 -31.70
CA PHE A 349 -6.80 8.92 -31.99
C PHE A 349 -7.04 10.39 -32.36
N PHE A 350 -6.38 11.31 -31.67
CA PHE A 350 -6.47 12.75 -31.96
C PHE A 350 -5.86 13.12 -33.33
N ARG A 351 -5.04 12.24 -33.91
CA ARG A 351 -4.46 12.40 -35.25
C ARG A 351 -5.31 11.75 -36.34
N MET A 352 -6.14 10.77 -35.99
CA MET A 352 -7.09 10.11 -36.89
C MET A 352 -8.34 10.97 -37.02
N LYS A 353 -8.36 11.89 -37.98
CA LYS A 353 -9.57 12.67 -38.25
C LYS A 353 -10.56 11.83 -39.04
N SER A 354 -11.83 11.84 -38.62
CA SER A 354 -12.91 11.30 -39.44
C SER A 354 -12.95 12.05 -40.79
N ALA A 355 -12.88 11.28 -41.88
CA ALA A 355 -12.98 11.82 -43.23
C ALA A 355 -14.44 11.69 -43.68
N LYS A 356 -15.18 12.80 -43.69
CA LYS A 356 -16.56 12.80 -44.18
C LYS A 356 -16.55 12.60 -45.69
N ASN A 357 -17.02 11.45 -46.17
CA ASN A 357 -17.14 11.17 -47.59
C ASN A 357 -18.45 11.78 -48.11
N LYS A 358 -18.45 13.10 -48.41
CA LYS A 358 -19.63 13.80 -48.96
C LYS A 358 -20.11 13.28 -50.32
N GLU A 359 -19.34 12.40 -50.96
CA GLU A 359 -19.66 11.81 -52.27
C GLU A 359 -20.41 10.47 -52.19
N ASP A 360 -20.47 9.82 -51.02
CA ASP A 360 -21.21 8.57 -50.83
C ASP A 360 -22.69 8.88 -50.48
N GLU A 361 -23.64 8.39 -51.28
CA GLU A 361 -25.09 8.45 -50.98
C GLU A 361 -25.50 7.47 -49.85
N VAL A 362 -24.56 6.72 -49.28
CA VAL A 362 -24.78 5.67 -48.28
C VAL A 362 -24.31 6.14 -46.90
N LEU A 363 -25.21 6.16 -45.90
CA LEU A 363 -24.84 6.48 -44.52
C LEU A 363 -24.16 5.28 -43.85
N LYS A 364 -22.91 5.45 -43.40
CA LYS A 364 -22.12 4.42 -42.72
C LYS A 364 -22.18 4.61 -41.20
N ILE A 365 -22.80 3.65 -40.50
CA ILE A 365 -22.92 3.63 -39.04
C ILE A 365 -21.92 2.64 -38.45
N GLY A 366 -21.02 3.13 -37.59
CA GLY A 366 -20.01 2.30 -36.94
C GLY A 366 -20.36 1.94 -35.50
N TYR A 367 -20.15 0.69 -35.10
CA TYR A 367 -20.13 0.25 -33.70
C TYR A 367 -18.80 -0.43 -33.38
N CYS A 368 -18.19 -0.08 -32.25
CA CYS A 368 -16.99 -0.75 -31.76
C CYS A 368 -17.13 -1.04 -30.26
N GLY A 369 -17.19 -2.32 -29.87
CA GLY A 369 -17.33 -2.67 -28.46
C GLY A 369 -17.80 -4.09 -28.20
N LYS A 370 -18.28 -4.31 -26.96
CA LYS A 370 -18.86 -5.58 -26.51
C LYS A 370 -20.21 -5.81 -27.17
N ILE A 371 -20.60 -7.06 -27.38
CA ILE A 371 -21.93 -7.39 -27.92
C ILE A 371 -22.70 -8.11 -26.80
N GLU A 372 -23.40 -7.34 -25.99
CA GLU A 372 -24.09 -7.82 -24.78
C GLU A 372 -25.51 -7.23 -24.73
N PRO A 373 -26.48 -7.88 -24.06
CA PRO A 373 -27.81 -7.32 -23.84
C PRO A 373 -27.70 -5.95 -23.18
N LEU A 374 -28.49 -4.96 -23.63
CA LEU A 374 -28.45 -3.54 -23.22
C LEU A 374 -27.36 -2.67 -23.88
N TRP A 375 -26.43 -3.23 -24.68
CA TRP A 375 -25.45 -2.44 -25.45
C TRP A 375 -25.98 -1.96 -26.82
N GLY A 376 -27.26 -2.21 -27.12
CA GLY A 376 -27.93 -1.57 -28.27
C GLY A 376 -27.58 -2.15 -29.65
N VAL A 377 -26.79 -3.22 -29.74
CA VAL A 377 -26.32 -3.75 -31.05
C VAL A 377 -27.46 -4.41 -31.83
N ARG A 378 -28.35 -5.14 -31.15
CA ARG A 378 -29.55 -5.72 -31.77
C ARG A 378 -30.47 -4.62 -32.30
N GLU A 379 -30.65 -3.60 -31.47
CA GLU A 379 -31.49 -2.44 -31.76
C GLU A 379 -30.95 -1.66 -32.96
N LEU A 380 -29.63 -1.46 -33.05
CA LEU A 380 -28.95 -0.87 -34.20
C LEU A 380 -29.30 -1.60 -35.51
N ILE A 381 -29.05 -2.92 -35.57
CA ILE A 381 -29.26 -3.71 -36.79
C ILE A 381 -30.75 -3.70 -37.19
N THR A 382 -31.64 -3.91 -36.21
CA THR A 382 -33.08 -3.99 -36.45
C THR A 382 -33.65 -2.68 -36.97
N MET A 383 -33.19 -1.56 -36.41
CA MET A 383 -33.66 -0.23 -36.79
C MET A 383 -33.07 0.22 -38.13
N ALA A 384 -31.78 -0.02 -38.39
CA ALA A 384 -31.18 0.22 -39.71
C ALA A 384 -31.93 -0.54 -40.81
N LYS A 385 -32.25 -1.81 -40.58
CA LYS A 385 -33.08 -2.63 -41.49
C LYS A 385 -34.47 -2.02 -41.72
N GLY A 386 -35.09 -1.48 -40.68
CA GLY A 386 -36.37 -0.78 -40.77
C GLY A 386 -36.32 0.48 -41.63
N LEU A 387 -35.23 1.24 -41.54
CA LEU A 387 -35.00 2.46 -42.33
C LEU A 387 -34.67 2.14 -43.79
N VAL A 388 -33.88 1.11 -44.07
CA VAL A 388 -33.58 0.64 -45.42
C VAL A 388 -34.85 0.21 -46.15
N LYS A 389 -35.76 -0.50 -45.46
CA LYS A 389 -37.10 -0.82 -46.00
C LYS A 389 -37.95 0.41 -46.34
N LYS A 390 -37.67 1.56 -45.74
CA LYS A 390 -38.33 2.84 -46.02
C LYS A 390 -37.59 3.69 -47.07
N GLY A 391 -36.56 3.14 -47.71
CA GLY A 391 -35.82 3.78 -48.81
C GLY A 391 -34.55 4.51 -48.40
N ALA A 392 -34.08 4.40 -47.15
CA ALA A 392 -32.78 4.94 -46.75
C ALA A 392 -31.62 4.04 -47.24
N SER A 393 -30.49 4.66 -47.57
CA SER A 393 -29.25 3.94 -47.93
C SER A 393 -28.32 3.90 -46.72
N ILE A 394 -28.18 2.74 -46.07
CA ILE A 394 -27.45 2.59 -44.79
C ILE A 394 -26.59 1.33 -44.81
N GLU A 395 -25.34 1.47 -44.34
CA GLU A 395 -24.43 0.38 -44.03
C GLU A 395 -24.07 0.39 -42.54
N VAL A 396 -24.03 -0.79 -41.91
CA VAL A 396 -23.70 -0.96 -40.50
C VAL A 396 -22.40 -1.74 -40.36
N HIS A 397 -21.39 -1.13 -39.74
CA HIS A 397 -20.09 -1.74 -39.50
C HIS A 397 -19.94 -2.08 -38.02
N ILE A 398 -19.72 -3.36 -37.70
CA ILE A 398 -19.61 -3.83 -36.32
C ILE A 398 -18.21 -4.39 -36.09
N VAL A 399 -17.49 -3.79 -35.15
CA VAL A 399 -16.17 -4.21 -34.68
C VAL A 399 -16.29 -4.77 -33.26
N GLY A 400 -15.92 -6.04 -33.10
CA GLY A 400 -15.98 -6.78 -31.84
C GLY A 400 -16.50 -8.20 -32.02
N ASP A 401 -15.97 -9.17 -31.28
CA ASP A 401 -16.32 -10.59 -31.34
C ASP A 401 -16.82 -11.17 -30.00
N LYS A 402 -16.74 -10.37 -28.93
CA LYS A 402 -17.16 -10.75 -27.58
C LYS A 402 -18.67 -10.63 -27.41
N ILE A 403 -19.37 -11.70 -27.80
CA ILE A 403 -20.82 -11.84 -27.62
C ILE A 403 -21.09 -12.57 -26.29
N ARG A 404 -21.80 -11.95 -25.33
CA ARG A 404 -22.23 -12.63 -24.08
C ARG A 404 -23.74 -12.64 -23.94
N ASP A 405 -24.24 -13.69 -23.30
CA ASP A 405 -25.62 -13.77 -22.85
C ASP A 405 -25.79 -13.12 -21.47
N SER A 406 -26.95 -12.52 -21.19
CA SER A 406 -27.26 -11.94 -19.88
C SER A 406 -27.49 -13.00 -18.81
N GLN A 407 -28.10 -14.14 -19.19
CA GLN A 407 -28.44 -15.22 -18.27
C GLN A 407 -28.32 -16.59 -18.93
N ARG A 408 -28.13 -17.62 -18.10
CA ARG A 408 -28.05 -19.03 -18.53
C ARG A 408 -29.39 -19.43 -19.18
N GLY A 409 -29.37 -19.72 -20.49
CA GLY A 409 -30.56 -20.06 -21.29
C GLY A 409 -31.11 -18.93 -22.17
N SER A 410 -30.46 -17.77 -22.22
CA SER A 410 -30.79 -16.70 -23.17
C SER A 410 -30.57 -17.14 -24.63
N THR A 411 -31.41 -16.65 -25.54
CA THR A 411 -31.26 -16.84 -26.99
C THR A 411 -30.47 -15.71 -27.66
N PHE A 412 -30.01 -14.71 -26.89
CA PHE A 412 -29.41 -13.48 -27.42
C PHE A 412 -28.16 -13.75 -28.27
N ARG A 413 -27.24 -14.59 -27.80
CA ARG A 413 -26.03 -14.95 -28.56
C ARG A 413 -26.38 -15.58 -29.91
N THR A 414 -27.34 -16.50 -29.94
CA THR A 414 -27.80 -17.16 -31.17
C THR A 414 -28.46 -16.16 -32.13
N GLU A 415 -29.31 -15.28 -31.60
CA GLU A 415 -29.95 -14.21 -32.36
C GLU A 415 -28.92 -13.24 -32.94
N MET A 416 -27.96 -12.79 -32.14
CA MET A 416 -26.90 -11.88 -32.59
C MET A 416 -26.02 -12.51 -33.67
N LEU A 417 -25.62 -13.79 -33.53
CA LEU A 417 -24.87 -14.48 -34.58
C LEU A 417 -25.66 -14.59 -35.88
N HIS A 418 -26.97 -14.79 -35.80
CA HIS A 418 -27.83 -14.79 -36.98
C HIS A 418 -27.87 -13.41 -37.65
N LEU A 419 -28.06 -12.34 -36.88
CA LEU A 419 -28.08 -10.96 -37.38
C LEU A 419 -26.74 -10.54 -37.99
N LEU A 420 -25.63 -10.86 -37.33
CA LEU A 420 -24.27 -10.51 -37.80
C LEU A 420 -23.87 -11.28 -39.06
N GLY A 421 -24.38 -12.49 -39.26
CA GLY A 421 -23.97 -13.38 -40.36
C GLY A 421 -24.87 -13.37 -41.58
N ASN A 422 -26.13 -12.92 -41.48
CA ASN A 422 -27.13 -13.07 -42.54
C ASN A 422 -27.79 -11.76 -43.03
N GLU A 423 -27.52 -10.62 -42.39
CA GLU A 423 -28.09 -9.34 -42.81
C GLU A 423 -27.16 -8.63 -43.80
N GLU A 424 -27.62 -8.38 -45.03
CA GLU A 424 -26.81 -7.79 -46.13
C GLU A 424 -26.27 -6.39 -45.81
N ILE A 425 -26.95 -5.64 -44.94
CA ILE A 425 -26.56 -4.28 -44.54
C ILE A 425 -25.45 -4.26 -43.47
N VAL A 426 -25.09 -5.43 -42.91
CA VAL A 426 -24.14 -5.55 -41.81
C VAL A 426 -22.80 -6.07 -42.31
N THR A 427 -21.74 -5.31 -42.06
CA THR A 427 -20.36 -5.79 -42.17
C THR A 427 -19.80 -6.04 -40.77
N TRP A 428 -19.68 -7.32 -40.41
CA TRP A 428 -19.06 -7.73 -39.15
C TRP A 428 -17.57 -7.98 -39.33
N HIS A 429 -16.74 -7.17 -38.70
CA HIS A 429 -15.28 -7.24 -38.83
C HIS A 429 -14.60 -8.14 -37.79
N GLY A 430 -15.34 -8.68 -36.82
CA GLY A 430 -14.78 -9.48 -35.72
C GLY A 430 -13.92 -8.67 -34.74
N GLY A 431 -13.14 -9.37 -33.91
CA GLY A 431 -12.19 -8.77 -32.97
C GLY A 431 -10.88 -8.40 -33.66
N MET A 432 -10.38 -7.19 -33.43
CA MET A 432 -9.18 -6.65 -34.07
C MET A 432 -8.36 -5.77 -33.13
N ALA A 433 -7.17 -5.37 -33.57
CA ALA A 433 -6.31 -4.45 -32.80
C ALA A 433 -6.94 -3.06 -32.67
N ARG A 434 -6.64 -2.35 -31.58
CA ARG A 434 -7.25 -1.05 -31.23
C ARG A 434 -7.08 0.01 -32.34
N ASP A 435 -5.90 0.10 -32.94
CA ASP A 435 -5.63 1.06 -34.03
C ASP A 435 -6.31 0.67 -35.36
N GLU A 436 -6.51 -0.61 -35.62
CA GLU A 436 -7.25 -1.09 -36.81
C GLU A 436 -8.74 -0.79 -36.67
N ALA A 437 -9.30 -1.01 -35.48
CA ALA A 437 -10.66 -0.62 -35.14
C ALA A 437 -10.85 0.88 -35.31
N ALA A 438 -9.91 1.69 -34.81
CA ALA A 438 -9.95 3.14 -34.94
C ALA A 438 -9.94 3.59 -36.42
N LYS A 439 -9.13 2.95 -37.27
CA LYS A 439 -9.12 3.24 -38.72
C LYS A 439 -10.48 2.98 -39.36
N ILE A 440 -11.11 1.85 -39.06
CA ILE A 440 -12.46 1.55 -39.57
C ILE A 440 -13.45 2.59 -39.05
N MET A 441 -13.46 2.85 -37.75
CA MET A 441 -14.37 3.83 -37.14
C MET A 441 -14.18 5.23 -37.74
N SER A 442 -12.96 5.66 -38.02
CA SER A 442 -12.67 6.97 -38.65
C SER A 442 -13.22 7.12 -40.06
N SER A 443 -13.56 6.01 -40.74
CA SER A 443 -14.19 6.01 -42.07
C SER A 443 -15.72 6.00 -42.03
N MET A 444 -16.32 6.01 -40.84
CA MET A 444 -17.77 6.03 -40.64
C MET A 444 -18.30 7.48 -40.62
N ASP A 445 -19.60 7.65 -40.85
CA ASP A 445 -20.26 8.96 -40.77
C ASP A 445 -20.78 9.26 -39.37
N VAL A 446 -21.27 8.22 -38.68
CA VAL A 446 -21.77 8.33 -37.30
C VAL A 446 -21.43 7.07 -36.51
N ALA A 447 -20.99 7.25 -35.28
CA ALA A 447 -20.76 6.17 -34.33
C ALA A 447 -22.01 5.88 -33.49
N TRP A 448 -22.26 4.60 -33.27
CA TRP A 448 -23.25 4.08 -32.35
C TRP A 448 -22.66 3.93 -30.96
N CYS A 449 -22.99 4.86 -30.05
CA CYS A 449 -22.65 4.79 -28.62
C CYS A 449 -23.91 4.61 -27.75
N TYR A 450 -25.05 4.28 -28.36
CA TYR A 450 -26.29 4.04 -27.64
C TYR A 450 -26.17 2.81 -26.76
N ARG A 451 -26.58 2.97 -25.51
CA ARG A 451 -26.80 1.90 -24.53
C ARG A 451 -28.20 2.06 -23.97
N ASP A 452 -28.81 0.97 -23.54
CA ASP A 452 -30.14 1.01 -22.96
C ASP A 452 -30.17 2.01 -21.77
N PRO A 453 -31.20 2.87 -21.66
CA PRO A 453 -31.32 3.85 -20.57
C PRO A 453 -31.23 3.24 -19.16
N ILE A 454 -31.58 1.97 -18.99
CA ILE A 454 -31.46 1.24 -17.72
C ILE A 454 -29.99 1.13 -17.32
N LEU A 455 -29.15 0.71 -18.27
CA LEU A 455 -27.71 0.60 -18.09
C LEU A 455 -27.10 1.99 -17.91
N GLU A 456 -27.46 2.94 -18.78
CA GLU A 456 -26.85 4.26 -18.82
C GLU A 456 -27.16 5.13 -17.59
N LYS A 457 -28.35 4.98 -16.99
CA LYS A 457 -28.73 5.72 -15.76
C LYS A 457 -28.06 5.18 -14.50
N ASN A 458 -27.66 3.92 -14.49
CA ASN A 458 -27.13 3.23 -13.31
C ASN A 458 -25.60 3.08 -13.32
N THR A 459 -24.95 3.25 -14.48
CA THR A 459 -23.49 3.22 -14.58
C THR A 459 -22.84 4.43 -13.90
N LEU A 460 -21.69 4.20 -13.29
CA LEU A 460 -20.82 5.23 -12.72
C LEU A 460 -19.58 5.47 -13.58
N GLU A 461 -19.47 4.77 -14.72
CA GLU A 461 -18.26 4.71 -15.52
C GLU A 461 -18.41 5.48 -16.83
N LEU A 462 -17.31 6.08 -17.27
CA LEU A 462 -17.24 6.76 -18.55
C LEU A 462 -16.80 5.79 -19.64
N SER A 463 -17.54 5.77 -20.76
CA SER A 463 -17.22 4.88 -21.88
C SER A 463 -15.97 5.35 -22.63
N THR A 464 -14.92 4.54 -22.64
CA THR A 464 -13.74 4.79 -23.48
C THR A 464 -14.09 4.89 -24.97
N LYS A 465 -15.13 4.18 -25.44
CA LYS A 465 -15.52 4.21 -26.86
C LYS A 465 -16.17 5.53 -27.27
N LEU A 466 -16.88 6.18 -26.34
CA LEU A 466 -17.38 7.53 -26.53
C LEU A 466 -16.20 8.50 -26.69
N LEU A 467 -15.22 8.42 -25.80
CA LEU A 467 -14.02 9.28 -25.84
C LEU A 467 -13.16 9.04 -27.09
N GLU A 468 -13.00 7.79 -27.54
CA GLU A 468 -12.29 7.48 -28.78
C GLU A 468 -12.94 8.16 -29.99
N ASN A 469 -14.27 8.11 -30.10
CA ASN A 469 -15.01 8.76 -31.19
C ASN A 469 -14.92 10.29 -31.09
N MET A 470 -14.98 10.85 -29.88
CA MET A 470 -14.80 12.27 -29.61
C MET A 470 -13.41 12.75 -30.03
N ALA A 471 -12.35 12.00 -29.71
CA ALA A 471 -10.98 12.31 -30.12
C ALA A 471 -10.78 12.29 -31.64
N MET A 472 -11.46 11.38 -32.34
CA MET A 472 -11.43 11.30 -33.82
C MET A 472 -12.33 12.34 -34.52
N SER A 473 -13.07 13.15 -33.74
CA SER A 473 -14.11 14.06 -34.25
C SER A 473 -15.21 13.35 -35.04
N LEU A 474 -15.50 12.08 -34.71
CA LEU A 474 -16.59 11.31 -35.31
C LEU A 474 -17.89 11.62 -34.55
N PRO A 475 -18.96 12.12 -35.20
CA PRO A 475 -20.26 12.31 -34.55
C PRO A 475 -20.79 10.99 -33.97
N PHE A 476 -21.41 11.01 -32.79
CA PHE A 476 -21.93 9.79 -32.17
C PHE A 476 -23.29 9.99 -31.51
N ILE A 477 -24.15 8.98 -31.66
CA ILE A 477 -25.44 8.90 -30.97
C ILE A 477 -25.20 8.27 -29.60
N VAL A 478 -25.67 8.92 -28.55
CA VAL A 478 -25.41 8.52 -27.17
C VAL A 478 -26.63 8.71 -26.29
N THR A 479 -26.79 7.80 -25.33
CA THR A 479 -27.87 7.87 -24.35
C THR A 479 -27.59 8.93 -23.29
N ARG A 480 -28.58 9.77 -22.99
CA ARG A 480 -28.47 10.88 -22.03
C ARG A 480 -28.35 10.35 -20.59
N ASN A 481 -27.32 10.80 -19.88
CA ASN A 481 -27.16 10.64 -18.43
C ASN A 481 -26.30 11.79 -17.87
N THR A 482 -26.19 11.87 -16.55
CA THR A 482 -25.44 12.93 -15.86
C THR A 482 -23.97 13.01 -16.30
N ILE A 483 -23.31 11.86 -16.47
CA ILE A 483 -21.88 11.77 -16.83
C ILE A 483 -21.66 12.32 -18.26
N ASN A 484 -22.49 11.90 -19.21
CA ASN A 484 -22.41 12.30 -20.61
C ASN A 484 -22.83 13.78 -20.76
N GLU A 485 -23.81 14.27 -20.01
CA GLU A 485 -24.20 15.69 -20.01
C GLU A 485 -23.08 16.58 -19.47
N SER A 486 -22.41 16.16 -18.40
CA SER A 486 -21.24 16.86 -17.86
C SER A 486 -20.11 16.97 -18.89
N LEU A 487 -19.89 15.90 -19.67
CA LEU A 487 -18.85 15.86 -20.71
C LEU A 487 -19.23 16.62 -22.00
N LEU A 488 -20.44 16.44 -22.51
CA LEU A 488 -20.86 16.92 -23.84
C LEU A 488 -21.60 18.26 -23.79
N GLY A 489 -22.16 18.62 -22.64
CA GLY A 489 -23.10 19.73 -22.46
C GLY A 489 -24.55 19.33 -22.71
N GLU A 490 -25.49 19.91 -21.96
CA GLU A 490 -26.93 19.54 -21.97
C GLU A 490 -27.59 19.59 -23.35
N ASN A 491 -27.06 20.44 -24.25
CA ASN A 491 -27.60 20.72 -25.58
C ASN A 491 -26.96 19.89 -26.71
N TYR A 492 -26.19 18.83 -26.40
CA TYR A 492 -25.59 17.99 -27.44
C TYR A 492 -26.66 17.41 -28.39
N PRO A 493 -26.60 17.68 -29.72
CA PRO A 493 -27.69 17.39 -30.66
C PRO A 493 -28.01 15.90 -30.89
N LEU A 494 -27.08 14.99 -30.58
CA LEU A 494 -27.24 13.55 -30.82
C LEU A 494 -27.54 12.76 -29.52
N PHE A 495 -28.03 13.44 -28.48
CA PHE A 495 -28.56 12.78 -27.29
C PHE A 495 -29.88 12.06 -27.56
N VAL A 496 -30.05 10.90 -26.95
CA VAL A 496 -31.34 10.18 -26.89
C VAL A 496 -31.66 9.71 -25.48
N ASP A 497 -32.95 9.69 -25.15
CA ASP A 497 -33.47 9.17 -23.89
C ASP A 497 -33.93 7.71 -24.00
N ASN A 498 -34.19 7.24 -25.23
CA ASN A 498 -34.69 5.90 -25.55
C ASN A 498 -34.44 5.55 -27.01
N ILE A 499 -34.69 4.29 -27.39
CA ILE A 499 -34.40 3.79 -28.75
C ILE A 499 -35.33 4.40 -29.79
N GLU A 500 -36.56 4.77 -29.41
CA GLU A 500 -37.58 5.29 -30.32
C GLU A 500 -37.17 6.64 -30.95
N GLN A 501 -36.46 7.48 -30.20
CA GLN A 501 -35.94 8.76 -30.68
C GLN A 501 -34.83 8.61 -31.74
N VAL A 502 -34.10 7.49 -31.73
CA VAL A 502 -32.92 7.31 -32.57
C VAL A 502 -33.26 7.34 -34.07
N SER A 503 -34.41 6.79 -34.46
CA SER A 503 -34.83 6.80 -35.88
C SER A 503 -34.98 8.23 -36.42
N GLY A 504 -35.54 9.15 -35.63
CA GLY A 504 -35.68 10.56 -36.01
C GLY A 504 -34.34 11.28 -36.12
N ILE A 505 -33.40 10.97 -35.22
CA ILE A 505 -32.03 11.49 -35.28
C ILE A 505 -31.32 10.99 -36.53
N LEU A 506 -31.39 9.69 -36.83
CA LEU A 506 -30.74 9.14 -38.03
C LEU A 506 -31.31 9.73 -39.32
N TYR A 507 -32.63 9.95 -39.41
CA TYR A 507 -33.21 10.69 -40.54
C TYR A 507 -32.62 12.10 -40.67
N SER A 508 -32.43 12.80 -39.56
CA SER A 508 -31.85 14.15 -39.56
C SER A 508 -30.34 14.15 -39.86
N VAL A 509 -29.63 13.09 -39.48
CA VAL A 509 -28.22 12.85 -39.83
C VAL A 509 -28.06 12.56 -41.32
N ILE A 510 -28.95 11.76 -41.92
CA ILE A 510 -28.99 11.49 -43.37
C ILE A 510 -29.16 12.80 -44.16
N ASN A 511 -29.93 13.76 -43.64
CA ASN A 511 -30.15 15.07 -44.26
C ASN A 511 -29.10 16.13 -43.88
N ASP A 512 -28.07 15.77 -43.10
CA ASP A 512 -26.99 16.65 -42.63
C ASP A 512 -27.40 17.82 -41.70
N ASP A 513 -28.65 17.84 -41.22
CA ASP A 513 -29.24 18.94 -40.43
C ASP A 513 -28.62 19.06 -39.03
N LEU A 514 -28.39 17.93 -38.36
CA LEU A 514 -27.85 17.91 -36.99
C LEU A 514 -26.32 17.91 -36.95
N LEU A 515 -25.66 17.37 -37.98
CA LEU A 515 -24.21 17.25 -38.01
C LEU A 515 -23.54 18.61 -38.25
N THR A 516 -24.20 19.52 -38.97
CA THR A 516 -23.73 20.90 -39.17
C THR A 516 -23.84 21.77 -37.91
N ALA A 517 -24.71 21.39 -36.97
CA ALA A 517 -24.87 22.06 -35.68
C ALA A 517 -23.84 21.62 -34.62
N LEU A 518 -23.03 20.60 -34.88
CA LEU A 518 -22.02 20.10 -33.95
C LEU A 518 -20.76 20.96 -33.95
N ASP A 519 -20.43 21.55 -32.80
CA ASP A 519 -19.12 22.16 -32.58
C ASP A 519 -18.08 21.08 -32.25
N GLN A 520 -17.48 20.50 -33.30
CA GLN A 520 -16.43 19.50 -33.14
C GLN A 520 -15.17 20.06 -32.45
N SER A 521 -14.93 21.38 -32.51
CA SER A 521 -13.76 21.99 -31.88
C SER A 521 -13.92 22.05 -30.36
N GLU A 522 -15.12 22.38 -29.87
CA GLU A 522 -15.45 22.34 -28.45
C GLU A 522 -15.33 20.92 -27.88
N LEU A 523 -15.90 19.93 -28.59
CA LEU A 523 -15.80 18.52 -28.19
C LEU A 523 -14.35 18.04 -28.14
N LEU A 524 -13.55 18.37 -29.15
CA LEU A 524 -12.13 17.98 -29.16
C LEU A 524 -11.35 18.64 -28.01
N SER A 525 -11.66 19.91 -27.69
CA SER A 525 -11.06 20.63 -26.55
C SER A 525 -11.37 19.92 -25.23
N LYS A 526 -12.63 19.55 -24.97
CA LYS A 526 -13.02 18.81 -23.76
C LYS A 526 -12.39 17.42 -23.70
N CYS A 527 -12.23 16.76 -24.85
CA CYS A 527 -11.63 15.42 -24.93
C CYS A 527 -10.12 15.42 -24.64
N SER A 528 -9.43 16.56 -24.82
CA SER A 528 -7.98 16.65 -24.63
C SER A 528 -7.53 16.32 -23.19
N GLU A 529 -8.39 16.56 -22.19
CA GLU A 529 -8.17 16.20 -20.79
C GLU A 529 -8.16 14.67 -20.54
N PHE A 530 -8.65 13.89 -21.50
CA PHE A 530 -8.62 12.43 -21.46
C PHE A 530 -7.45 11.85 -22.25
N SER A 531 -6.55 12.67 -22.78
CA SER A 531 -5.36 12.18 -23.47
C SER A 531 -4.34 11.61 -22.48
N ILE A 532 -3.61 10.56 -22.90
CA ILE A 532 -2.52 9.99 -22.09
C ILE A 532 -1.48 11.05 -21.66
N PRO A 533 -1.01 11.99 -22.52
CA PRO A 533 -0.11 13.06 -22.10
C PRO A 533 -0.71 13.99 -21.05
N TYR A 534 -2.00 14.30 -21.11
CA TYR A 534 -2.64 15.10 -20.08
C TYR A 534 -2.62 14.37 -18.74
N SER A 535 -3.04 13.10 -18.68
CA SER A 535 -2.98 12.33 -17.43
C SER A 535 -1.55 12.16 -16.91
N ARG A 536 -0.57 12.03 -17.81
CA ARG A 536 0.85 12.04 -17.45
C ARG A 536 1.21 13.32 -16.69
N GLU A 537 0.93 14.50 -17.25
CA GLU A 537 1.37 15.77 -16.66
C GLU A 537 0.48 16.26 -15.50
N ALA A 538 -0.83 16.03 -15.56
CA ALA A 538 -1.78 16.53 -14.56
C ALA A 538 -1.93 15.62 -13.34
N ILE A 539 -1.71 14.31 -13.49
CA ILE A 539 -1.99 13.31 -12.45
C ILE A 539 -0.70 12.61 -12.02
N PHE A 540 -0.01 11.93 -12.96
CA PHE A 540 1.13 11.09 -12.61
C PHE A 540 2.41 11.88 -12.31
N ARG A 541 2.67 12.98 -13.01
CA ARG A 541 3.86 13.83 -12.77
C ARG A 541 3.86 14.42 -11.36
N PRO A 542 2.78 15.06 -10.85
CA PRO A 542 2.75 15.55 -9.46
C PRO A 542 2.89 14.40 -8.45
N LEU A 543 2.18 13.29 -8.68
CA LEU A 543 2.29 12.10 -7.84
C LEU A 543 3.75 11.62 -7.78
N ILE A 544 4.38 11.36 -8.92
CA ILE A 544 5.74 10.84 -9.03
C ILE A 544 6.79 11.82 -8.50
N ASN A 545 6.65 13.12 -8.75
CA ASN A 545 7.57 14.12 -8.21
C ASN A 545 7.55 14.14 -6.67
N SER A 546 6.37 13.98 -6.06
CA SER A 546 6.26 13.84 -4.60
C SER A 546 6.97 12.59 -4.09
N LEU A 547 6.97 11.50 -4.86
CA LEU A 547 7.68 10.26 -4.53
C LEU A 547 9.21 10.43 -4.66
N LYS A 548 9.68 11.18 -5.67
CA LYS A 548 11.10 11.41 -5.94
C LYS A 548 11.79 12.28 -4.89
N LEU A 549 11.16 13.39 -4.49
CA LEU A 549 11.74 14.31 -3.51
C LEU A 549 12.09 13.57 -2.21
N LYS A 550 11.20 12.68 -1.77
CA LYS A 550 11.43 11.81 -0.60
C LYS A 550 12.56 10.79 -0.80
N PHE A 551 12.79 10.31 -2.03
CA PHE A 551 13.76 9.25 -2.31
C PHE A 551 15.21 9.70 -2.08
N VAL A 552 15.56 10.91 -2.50
CA VAL A 552 16.94 11.44 -2.44
C VAL A 552 17.45 11.55 -1.00
N GLU A 553 16.54 11.70 -0.05
CA GLU A 553 16.82 11.85 1.38
C GLU A 553 16.76 10.51 2.14
N GLY A 554 16.41 9.41 1.45
CA GLY A 554 16.23 8.10 2.04
C GLY A 554 17.54 7.40 2.45
N HIS A 555 17.45 6.47 3.40
CA HIS A 555 18.59 5.67 3.88
C HIS A 555 18.43 4.22 3.43
N ARG A 556 19.54 3.47 3.36
CA ARG A 556 19.56 2.04 3.01
C ARG A 556 19.39 1.21 4.27
N ILE A 557 18.23 0.58 4.40
CA ILE A 557 17.82 -0.12 5.61
C ILE A 557 17.56 -1.60 5.29
N VAL A 558 18.09 -2.49 6.11
CA VAL A 558 17.75 -3.91 6.09
C VAL A 558 16.90 -4.26 7.30
N PHE A 559 15.75 -4.88 7.05
CA PHE A 559 14.93 -5.50 8.09
C PHE A 559 15.19 -7.01 8.11
N ALA A 560 15.90 -7.47 9.14
CA ALA A 560 16.28 -8.87 9.31
C ALA A 560 15.47 -9.53 10.43
N GLY A 561 14.83 -10.68 10.16
CA GLY A 561 14.05 -11.37 11.19
C GLY A 561 13.29 -12.58 10.68
N THR A 562 12.69 -13.33 11.61
CA THR A 562 11.92 -14.54 11.28
C THR A 562 10.54 -14.25 10.73
N ASP A 563 9.92 -13.22 11.28
CA ASP A 563 8.71 -12.61 10.75
C ASP A 563 8.72 -11.14 11.17
N GLN A 564 7.87 -10.34 10.53
CA GLN A 564 7.74 -8.91 10.81
C GLN A 564 6.35 -8.58 11.37
N LYS A 565 5.73 -9.52 12.10
CA LYS A 565 4.33 -9.40 12.53
C LYS A 565 4.04 -8.11 13.31
N PHE A 566 5.02 -7.64 14.09
CA PHE A 566 4.91 -6.46 14.95
C PHE A 566 5.55 -5.20 14.36
N ILE A 567 6.12 -5.27 13.16
CA ILE A 567 6.91 -4.16 12.60
C ILE A 567 6.68 -3.92 11.10
N ALA A 568 5.93 -4.80 10.42
CA ALA A 568 5.68 -4.68 8.98
C ALA A 568 5.01 -3.35 8.58
N GLN A 569 4.13 -2.79 9.41
CA GLN A 569 3.56 -1.47 9.09
C GLN A 569 4.60 -0.35 9.26
N PHE A 570 5.54 -0.48 10.21
CA PHE A 570 6.66 0.45 10.35
C PHE A 570 7.61 0.36 9.14
N GLU A 571 7.83 -0.83 8.57
CA GLU A 571 8.53 -0.97 7.29
C GLU A 571 7.81 -0.19 6.17
N SER A 572 6.48 -0.31 6.06
CA SER A 572 5.70 0.46 5.08
C SER A 572 5.83 1.97 5.30
N TYR A 573 5.82 2.40 6.57
CA TYR A 573 6.01 3.80 6.97
C TYR A 573 7.38 4.33 6.52
N LEU A 574 8.48 3.61 6.80
CA LEU A 574 9.82 4.01 6.36
C LEU A 574 9.90 4.15 4.83
N LYS A 575 9.31 3.20 4.08
CA LYS A 575 9.22 3.26 2.61
C LYS A 575 8.41 4.47 2.14
N SER A 576 7.35 4.84 2.85
CA SER A 576 6.51 6.02 2.54
C SER A 576 7.20 7.36 2.82
N LYS A 577 8.19 7.36 3.73
CA LYS A 577 9.07 8.50 4.05
C LYS A 577 10.20 8.68 3.05
N GLY A 578 10.53 7.64 2.29
CA GLY A 578 11.52 7.71 1.21
C GLY A 578 12.70 6.75 1.37
N HIS A 579 12.87 6.14 2.55
CA HIS A 579 13.95 5.17 2.78
C HIS A 579 13.82 3.95 1.87
N ILE A 580 14.96 3.34 1.57
CA ILE A 580 15.07 2.14 0.77
C ILE A 580 15.18 0.97 1.74
N VAL A 581 14.13 0.15 1.83
CA VAL A 581 14.04 -0.91 2.85
C VAL A 581 13.98 -2.28 2.21
N ARG A 582 15.02 -3.10 2.42
CA ARG A 582 15.09 -4.49 1.95
C ARG A 582 14.88 -5.48 3.09
N ARG A 583 14.26 -6.62 2.80
CA ARG A 583 14.03 -7.68 3.80
C ARG A 583 15.09 -8.76 3.75
N ASP A 584 15.50 -9.22 4.92
CA ASP A 584 16.29 -10.43 5.08
C ASP A 584 15.51 -11.44 5.96
N LEU A 585 14.98 -12.48 5.34
CA LEU A 585 14.19 -13.49 6.03
C LEU A 585 15.11 -14.53 6.67
N TRP A 586 14.90 -14.78 7.96
CA TRP A 586 15.68 -15.73 8.75
C TRP A 586 14.79 -16.82 9.33
N GLU A 587 15.35 -17.99 9.61
CA GLU A 587 14.73 -18.90 10.57
C GLU A 587 15.27 -18.62 11.98
N TRP A 588 14.68 -19.29 12.96
CA TRP A 588 15.10 -19.19 14.37
C TRP A 588 16.58 -19.54 14.60
N GLY A 589 17.17 -20.39 13.74
CA GLY A 589 18.47 -21.03 13.95
C GLY A 589 19.60 -20.51 13.07
N GLU A 590 19.45 -20.63 11.76
CA GLU A 590 20.45 -20.28 10.74
C GLU A 590 19.73 -19.68 9.52
N PRO A 591 20.40 -18.89 8.67
CA PRO A 591 19.77 -18.35 7.49
C PRO A 591 19.65 -19.42 6.41
N GLN A 592 18.48 -19.52 5.77
CA GLN A 592 18.31 -20.43 4.62
C GLN A 592 19.10 -19.98 3.39
N PHE A 593 19.49 -18.70 3.31
CA PHE A 593 20.20 -18.12 2.17
C PHE A 593 21.25 -17.08 2.60
N ILE A 594 22.34 -17.55 3.20
CA ILE A 594 23.38 -16.68 3.78
C ILE A 594 24.01 -15.67 2.80
N GLU A 595 24.12 -15.99 1.52
CA GLU A 595 24.69 -15.07 0.52
C GLU A 595 23.83 -13.81 0.36
N ARG A 596 22.51 -13.90 0.55
CA ARG A 596 21.62 -12.73 0.63
C ARG A 596 22.04 -11.81 1.76
N SER A 597 22.15 -12.34 2.98
CA SER A 597 22.52 -11.56 4.17
C SER A 597 23.88 -10.89 4.00
N LYS A 598 24.85 -11.57 3.36
CA LYS A 598 26.16 -10.97 3.03
C LYS A 598 26.06 -9.78 2.07
N ARG A 599 25.22 -9.85 1.04
CA ARG A 599 25.02 -8.74 0.09
C ARG A 599 24.25 -7.58 0.73
N LEU A 600 23.20 -7.88 1.47
CA LEU A 600 22.41 -6.90 2.20
C LEU A 600 23.23 -6.19 3.29
N SER A 601 24.05 -6.93 4.05
CA SER A 601 24.98 -6.35 5.03
C SER A 601 25.93 -5.35 4.38
N LYS A 602 26.53 -5.68 3.22
CA LYS A 602 27.42 -4.76 2.48
C LYS A 602 26.71 -3.50 1.98
N TRP A 603 25.44 -3.62 1.64
CA TRP A 603 24.64 -2.55 1.06
C TRP A 603 24.08 -1.58 2.10
N ALA A 604 23.66 -2.08 3.25
CA ALA A 604 22.87 -1.31 4.20
C ALA A 604 23.70 -0.37 5.10
N ASP A 605 23.19 0.84 5.30
CA ASP A 605 23.69 1.77 6.32
C ASP A 605 23.12 1.41 7.70
N PHE A 606 21.87 0.94 7.73
CA PHE A 606 21.15 0.61 8.94
C PHE A 606 20.58 -0.82 8.86
N VAL A 607 20.71 -1.56 9.96
CA VAL A 607 20.13 -2.91 10.09
C VAL A 607 19.20 -2.92 11.29
N PHE A 608 17.94 -3.22 11.04
CA PHE A 608 16.93 -3.48 12.07
C PHE A 608 16.71 -4.98 12.20
N CYS A 609 17.13 -5.56 13.31
CA CYS A 609 16.91 -6.96 13.63
C CYS A 609 15.63 -7.10 14.47
N GLU A 610 14.54 -7.55 13.85
CA GLU A 610 13.35 -8.01 14.58
C GLU A 610 13.63 -9.40 15.13
N TRP A 611 13.39 -9.58 16.44
CA TRP A 611 13.79 -10.75 17.22
C TRP A 611 15.31 -10.84 17.45
N ALA A 612 15.74 -11.01 18.70
CA ALA A 612 17.15 -11.12 19.07
C ALA A 612 17.63 -12.59 18.97
N LEU A 613 17.48 -13.17 17.78
CA LEU A 613 17.80 -14.56 17.46
C LEU A 613 19.05 -14.67 16.58
N ALA A 614 19.11 -15.67 15.70
CA ALA A 614 20.25 -15.94 14.82
C ALA A 614 20.58 -14.76 13.88
N ASN A 615 19.58 -14.06 13.38
CA ASN A 615 19.71 -12.83 12.60
C ASN A 615 20.54 -11.77 13.35
N ALA A 616 20.13 -11.44 14.59
CA ALA A 616 20.80 -10.43 15.41
C ALA A 616 22.24 -10.85 15.77
N VAL A 617 22.44 -12.13 16.08
CA VAL A 617 23.79 -12.68 16.28
C VAL A 617 24.64 -12.52 15.04
N TRP A 618 24.12 -12.87 13.86
CA TRP A 618 24.90 -12.82 12.63
C TRP A 618 25.26 -11.38 12.25
N TYR A 619 24.30 -10.46 12.22
CA TYR A 619 24.57 -9.06 11.86
C TYR A 619 25.50 -8.37 12.86
N SER A 620 25.32 -8.57 14.18
CA SER A 620 26.24 -8.01 15.19
C SER A 620 27.67 -8.57 15.10
N ASN A 621 27.86 -9.75 14.49
CA ASN A 621 29.17 -10.35 14.26
C ASN A 621 29.78 -10.00 12.89
N ASN A 622 29.00 -9.44 11.95
CA ASN A 622 29.40 -9.13 10.58
C ASN A 622 29.09 -7.66 10.22
N ARG A 623 29.19 -6.76 11.21
CA ARG A 623 28.99 -5.31 11.07
C ARG A 623 30.08 -4.68 10.19
N ASN A 624 29.68 -3.74 9.32
CA ASN A 624 30.61 -2.87 8.59
C ASN A 624 30.96 -1.61 9.39
N GLU A 625 32.09 -0.94 9.10
CA GLU A 625 32.66 0.13 9.94
C GLU A 625 31.66 1.26 10.29
N ASN A 626 30.73 1.60 9.38
CA ASN A 626 29.74 2.68 9.55
C ASN A 626 28.29 2.20 9.66
N GLN A 627 28.06 0.88 9.80
CA GLN A 627 26.71 0.31 9.85
C GLN A 627 26.13 0.38 11.26
N ARG A 628 24.92 0.93 11.40
CA ARG A 628 24.19 0.98 12.68
C ARG A 628 23.26 -0.23 12.79
N ILE A 629 23.31 -0.94 13.91
CA ILE A 629 22.53 -2.15 14.16
C ILE A 629 21.62 -1.94 15.37
N VAL A 630 20.32 -1.98 15.12
CA VAL A 630 19.28 -1.95 16.15
C VAL A 630 18.66 -3.32 16.27
N VAL A 631 18.54 -3.83 17.49
CA VAL A 631 17.94 -5.14 17.76
C VAL A 631 16.70 -4.96 18.63
N ARG A 632 15.56 -5.50 18.19
CA ARG A 632 14.33 -5.51 18.99
C ARG A 632 14.13 -6.87 19.66
N LEU A 633 14.09 -6.87 20.99
CA LEU A 633 14.02 -8.08 21.82
C LEU A 633 12.63 -8.26 22.42
N HIS A 634 12.14 -9.50 22.43
CA HIS A 634 10.82 -9.87 22.93
C HIS A 634 10.90 -10.89 24.07
N SER A 635 9.73 -11.34 24.54
CA SER A 635 9.65 -12.35 25.61
C SER A 635 10.17 -13.74 25.21
N GLN A 636 10.40 -13.99 23.92
CA GLN A 636 10.83 -15.29 23.42
C GLN A 636 12.29 -15.56 23.77
N GLU A 637 13.12 -14.52 23.73
CA GLU A 637 14.57 -14.58 23.84
C GLU A 637 15.05 -14.82 25.27
N ILE A 638 14.25 -14.42 26.26
CA ILE A 638 14.49 -14.72 27.68
C ILE A 638 14.04 -16.13 28.08
N ARG A 639 13.38 -16.89 27.20
CA ARG A 639 13.02 -18.29 27.47
C ARG A 639 14.19 -19.23 27.21
N LYS A 640 14.32 -20.28 28.03
CA LYS A 640 15.44 -21.23 28.06
C LYS A 640 15.99 -21.67 26.69
N ARG A 641 15.13 -21.88 25.68
CA ARG A 641 15.55 -22.34 24.33
C ARG A 641 16.27 -21.25 23.51
N ALA A 642 15.90 -19.97 23.68
CA ALA A 642 16.38 -18.85 22.89
C ALA A 642 17.54 -18.08 23.56
N GLN A 643 17.70 -18.19 24.88
CA GLN A 643 18.73 -17.47 25.67
C GLN A 643 20.17 -17.59 25.13
N LYS A 644 20.44 -18.64 24.34
CA LYS A 644 21.74 -18.86 23.70
C LYS A 644 22.09 -17.84 22.61
N PHE A 645 21.10 -17.15 22.03
CA PHE A 645 21.35 -16.19 20.95
C PHE A 645 21.80 -14.83 21.48
N PRO A 646 21.06 -14.15 22.39
CA PRO A 646 21.50 -12.86 22.95
C PRO A 646 22.93 -12.90 23.49
N LYS A 647 23.32 -13.99 24.17
CA LYS A 647 24.68 -14.20 24.71
C LYS A 647 25.82 -14.24 23.68
N LYS A 648 25.49 -14.41 22.39
CA LYS A 648 26.47 -14.47 21.29
C LYS A 648 26.52 -13.19 20.47
N MET A 649 25.67 -12.21 20.76
CA MET A 649 25.76 -10.89 20.14
C MET A 649 27.02 -10.18 20.63
N LYS A 650 27.63 -9.40 19.74
CA LYS A 650 28.84 -8.63 20.05
C LYS A 650 28.52 -7.15 20.22
N VAL A 651 28.60 -6.39 19.13
CA VAL A 651 28.41 -4.94 19.13
C VAL A 651 27.09 -4.63 18.44
N VAL A 652 26.24 -3.88 19.13
CA VAL A 652 25.00 -3.31 18.62
C VAL A 652 24.91 -1.86 19.08
N ASP A 653 24.23 -1.03 18.32
CA ASP A 653 24.09 0.39 18.62
C ASP A 653 22.89 0.67 19.53
N GLN A 654 21.85 -0.16 19.46
CA GLN A 654 20.70 -0.09 20.37
C GLN A 654 20.01 -1.45 20.52
N VAL A 655 19.55 -1.76 21.74
CA VAL A 655 18.58 -2.83 22.00
C VAL A 655 17.24 -2.22 22.44
N VAL A 656 16.19 -2.49 21.68
CA VAL A 656 14.82 -2.02 21.94
C VAL A 656 14.02 -3.13 22.61
N PHE A 657 13.35 -2.80 23.72
CA PHE A 657 12.48 -3.71 24.46
C PHE A 657 11.03 -3.28 24.37
N VAL A 658 10.14 -4.28 24.28
CA VAL A 658 8.69 -4.06 24.22
C VAL A 658 8.02 -3.89 25.58
N SER A 659 8.70 -4.22 26.69
CA SER A 659 8.20 -3.98 28.05
C SER A 659 9.31 -4.04 29.12
N ASP A 660 9.07 -3.35 30.25
CA ASP A 660 10.02 -3.21 31.36
C ASP A 660 10.42 -4.52 32.03
N HIS A 661 9.49 -5.46 32.18
CA HIS A 661 9.79 -6.76 32.79
C HIS A 661 10.77 -7.58 31.91
N ILE A 662 10.58 -7.56 30.59
CA ILE A 662 11.49 -8.24 29.66
C ILE A 662 12.86 -7.57 29.67
N LYS A 663 12.90 -6.23 29.70
CA LYS A 663 14.13 -5.45 29.85
C LYS A 663 14.89 -5.85 31.11
N SER A 664 14.23 -5.81 32.27
CA SER A 664 14.85 -6.13 33.57
C SER A 664 15.40 -7.56 33.59
N SER A 665 14.59 -8.52 33.13
CA SER A 665 14.98 -9.93 33.03
C SER A 665 16.18 -10.14 32.11
N ALA A 666 16.23 -9.44 30.97
CA ALA A 666 17.33 -9.56 30.01
C ALA A 666 18.62 -8.93 30.54
N ILE A 667 18.54 -7.76 31.18
CA ILE A 667 19.72 -7.09 31.78
C ILE A 667 20.39 -8.00 32.80
N GLU A 668 19.61 -8.60 33.70
CA GLU A 668 20.12 -9.52 34.71
C GLU A 668 20.66 -10.82 34.06
N MET A 669 19.92 -11.40 33.12
CA MET A 669 20.24 -12.72 32.55
C MET A 669 21.45 -12.71 31.60
N PHE A 670 21.69 -11.59 30.93
CA PHE A 670 22.74 -11.45 29.91
C PHE A 670 23.87 -10.49 30.32
N ASP A 671 23.79 -9.92 31.52
CA ASP A 671 24.78 -8.98 32.07
C ASP A 671 24.95 -7.72 31.21
N TRP A 672 23.82 -7.08 30.88
CA TRP A 672 23.73 -5.95 29.96
C TRP A 672 23.53 -4.60 30.68
N GLN A 673 24.19 -4.40 31.82
CA GLN A 673 24.02 -3.17 32.62
C GLN A 673 24.47 -1.92 31.86
N ASP A 674 25.51 -2.04 31.02
CA ASP A 674 26.11 -0.94 30.26
C ASP A 674 25.71 -0.93 28.77
N TRP A 675 24.74 -1.74 28.36
CA TRP A 675 24.32 -1.80 26.95
C TRP A 675 23.42 -0.60 26.60
N PRO A 676 23.47 -0.09 25.36
CA PRO A 676 22.56 0.95 24.89
C PRO A 676 21.14 0.38 24.74
N ILE A 677 20.27 0.68 25.71
CA ILE A 677 18.95 0.05 25.84
C ILE A 677 17.83 1.10 25.87
N GLU A 678 16.76 0.84 25.12
CA GLU A 678 15.56 1.67 25.13
C GLU A 678 14.27 0.84 25.24
N MET A 679 13.24 1.42 25.85
CA MET A 679 11.92 0.81 25.97
C MET A 679 10.96 1.48 24.98
N ILE A 680 10.58 0.74 23.95
CA ILE A 680 9.60 1.18 22.95
C ILE A 680 8.54 0.09 22.83
N PRO A 681 7.30 0.34 23.31
CA PRO A 681 6.23 -0.65 23.30
C PRO A 681 5.77 -0.96 21.87
N ASN A 682 4.86 -1.93 21.74
CA ASN A 682 4.21 -2.16 20.45
C ASN A 682 3.25 -1.00 20.12
N TYR A 683 3.10 -0.72 18.82
CA TYR A 683 2.18 0.30 18.33
C TYR A 683 0.74 -0.21 18.23
N VAL A 684 -0.19 0.73 18.28
CA VAL A 684 -1.64 0.56 18.10
C VAL A 684 -2.12 1.63 17.11
N ASN A 685 -3.01 1.27 16.21
CA ASN A 685 -3.62 2.26 15.32
C ASN A 685 -4.88 2.83 15.99
N CYS A 686 -4.70 3.89 16.78
CA CYS A 686 -5.78 4.41 17.62
C CYS A 686 -6.90 5.01 16.80
N VAL A 687 -6.55 5.73 15.73
CA VAL A 687 -7.51 6.42 14.85
C VAL A 687 -8.45 5.44 14.15
N ASN A 688 -7.93 4.29 13.71
CA ASN A 688 -8.76 3.27 13.04
C ASN A 688 -9.82 2.64 13.95
N MET A 689 -9.60 2.64 15.27
CA MET A 689 -10.52 2.00 16.23
C MET A 689 -11.69 2.91 16.64
N GLN A 690 -11.68 4.19 16.26
CA GLN A 690 -12.70 5.16 16.68
C GLN A 690 -14.05 4.89 16.00
N GLY A 691 -15.13 5.03 16.78
CA GLY A 691 -16.49 4.91 16.27
C GLY A 691 -17.55 4.99 17.37
N SER A 692 -18.80 5.23 16.97
CA SER A 692 -19.93 5.23 17.91
C SER A 692 -20.30 3.80 18.31
N LYS A 693 -20.41 3.54 19.62
CA LYS A 693 -20.92 2.25 20.12
C LYS A 693 -22.45 2.26 20.19
N PRO A 694 -23.15 1.19 19.75
CA PRO A 694 -24.60 1.12 19.88
C PRO A 694 -25.00 0.99 21.36
N GLN A 695 -26.22 1.39 21.70
CA GLN A 695 -26.72 1.31 23.09
C GLN A 695 -26.68 -0.13 23.65
N SER A 696 -26.87 -1.14 22.78
CA SER A 696 -26.77 -2.56 23.14
C SER A 696 -25.36 -2.96 23.63
N ALA A 697 -24.31 -2.22 23.27
CA ALA A 697 -22.95 -2.50 23.71
C ALA A 697 -22.70 -2.13 25.19
N ALA A 698 -23.59 -1.36 25.84
CA ALA A 698 -23.35 -0.75 27.15
C ALA A 698 -22.97 -1.75 28.26
N LYS A 699 -23.49 -2.98 28.18
CA LYS A 699 -23.23 -4.07 29.14
C LYS A 699 -22.42 -5.22 28.52
N THR A 700 -21.56 -4.91 27.55
CA THR A 700 -20.74 -5.90 26.85
C THR A 700 -19.28 -5.80 27.25
N ILE A 701 -18.71 -6.94 27.62
CA ILE A 701 -17.31 -7.14 27.97
C ILE A 701 -16.63 -7.93 26.84
N GLY A 702 -15.46 -7.49 26.41
CA GLY A 702 -14.66 -8.13 25.37
C GLY A 702 -13.36 -8.71 25.89
N MET A 703 -13.00 -9.89 25.37
CA MET A 703 -11.70 -10.52 25.56
C MET A 703 -11.20 -11.08 24.22
N VAL A 704 -9.95 -10.82 23.87
CA VAL A 704 -9.34 -11.32 22.63
C VAL A 704 -8.27 -12.36 22.96
N GLY A 705 -8.51 -13.59 22.50
CA GLY A 705 -7.64 -14.74 22.74
C GLY A 705 -7.72 -15.30 24.16
N VAL A 706 -7.94 -16.61 24.28
CA VAL A 706 -8.03 -17.32 25.57
C VAL A 706 -6.95 -18.36 25.78
N VAL A 707 -6.07 -18.54 24.79
CA VAL A 707 -4.99 -19.53 24.77
C VAL A 707 -3.65 -18.79 24.78
N PRO A 708 -2.66 -19.19 25.60
CA PRO A 708 -2.64 -20.33 26.54
C PRO A 708 -3.42 -20.07 27.85
N GLN A 709 -3.48 -21.06 28.76
CA GLN A 709 -4.15 -20.98 30.07
C GLN A 709 -3.75 -19.75 30.90
N SER A 710 -2.54 -19.21 30.71
CA SER A 710 -2.09 -17.98 31.37
C SER A 710 -2.92 -16.74 30.99
N LYS A 711 -3.79 -16.83 29.97
CA LYS A 711 -4.81 -15.81 29.64
C LYS A 711 -6.00 -15.83 30.59
N ARG A 712 -6.13 -16.86 31.44
CA ARG A 712 -7.05 -16.91 32.60
C ARG A 712 -8.52 -16.66 32.27
N ILE A 713 -9.07 -17.45 31.34
CA ILE A 713 -10.52 -17.44 31.03
C ILE A 713 -11.38 -17.70 32.28
N ASP A 714 -10.89 -18.48 33.25
CA ASP A 714 -11.55 -18.72 34.54
C ASP A 714 -11.90 -17.43 35.29
N ARG A 715 -10.99 -16.44 35.32
CA ARG A 715 -11.22 -15.13 35.95
C ARG A 715 -12.30 -14.33 35.22
N ALA A 716 -12.30 -14.37 33.89
CA ALA A 716 -13.34 -13.74 33.07
C ALA A 716 -14.72 -14.39 33.31
N LEU A 717 -14.77 -15.71 33.44
CA LEU A 717 -15.99 -16.45 33.78
C LEU A 717 -16.48 -16.12 35.20
N ASP A 718 -15.58 -15.98 36.18
CA ASP A 718 -15.94 -15.55 37.53
C ASP A 718 -16.58 -14.14 37.52
N LEU A 719 -16.01 -13.23 36.73
CA LEU A 719 -16.49 -11.85 36.61
C LEU A 719 -17.89 -11.81 35.99
N ILE A 720 -18.08 -12.42 34.82
CA ILE A 720 -19.37 -12.38 34.12
C ILE A 720 -20.47 -13.09 34.92
N ASN A 721 -20.14 -14.18 35.63
CA ASN A 721 -21.10 -14.85 36.51
C ASN A 721 -21.59 -13.92 37.64
N LYS A 722 -20.69 -13.15 38.26
CA LYS A 722 -21.06 -12.19 39.31
C LYS A 722 -21.86 -11.01 38.77
N LEU A 723 -21.48 -10.44 37.64
CA LEU A 723 -22.22 -9.34 37.00
C LEU A 723 -23.63 -9.78 36.60
N ARG A 724 -23.77 -10.98 36.03
CA ARG A 724 -25.08 -11.56 35.66
C ARG A 724 -25.95 -11.96 36.87
N THR A 725 -25.36 -12.07 38.06
CA THR A 725 -26.14 -12.21 39.30
C THR A 725 -26.77 -10.88 39.73
N ILE A 726 -26.16 -9.75 39.36
CA ILE A 726 -26.68 -8.40 39.62
C ILE A 726 -27.69 -8.02 38.54
N ASP A 727 -27.36 -8.30 37.28
CA ASP A 727 -28.12 -7.89 36.10
C ASP A 727 -27.83 -8.86 34.93
N ASP A 728 -28.83 -9.63 34.50
CA ASP A 728 -28.64 -10.71 33.53
C ASP A 728 -28.53 -10.24 32.06
N GLU A 729 -28.43 -8.94 31.81
CA GLU A 729 -28.12 -8.40 30.48
C GLU A 729 -26.61 -8.33 30.18
N TRP A 730 -25.73 -8.53 31.18
CA TRP A 730 -24.28 -8.47 30.95
C TRP A 730 -23.79 -9.61 30.06
N THR A 731 -23.01 -9.31 29.03
CA THR A 731 -22.45 -10.30 28.09
C THR A 731 -20.93 -10.25 28.05
N LEU A 732 -20.28 -11.41 27.96
CA LEU A 732 -18.86 -11.57 27.67
C LEU A 732 -18.70 -12.14 26.25
N ILE A 733 -18.07 -11.38 25.36
CA ILE A 733 -17.70 -11.82 24.02
C ILE A 733 -16.21 -12.16 24.01
N ILE A 734 -15.91 -13.41 23.66
CA ILE A 734 -14.55 -13.94 23.51
C ILE A 734 -14.27 -14.10 22.02
N LYS A 735 -13.33 -13.31 21.50
CA LYS A 735 -12.92 -13.37 20.09
C LYS A 735 -11.58 -14.09 19.93
N GLY A 736 -11.51 -14.99 18.95
CA GLY A 736 -10.26 -15.63 18.54
C GLY A 736 -10.34 -17.16 18.49
N LYS A 737 -9.18 -17.78 18.29
CA LYS A 737 -9.07 -19.25 18.23
C LYS A 737 -9.23 -19.89 19.61
N LEU A 738 -9.88 -21.05 19.61
CA LEU A 738 -10.07 -21.89 20.78
C LEU A 738 -8.96 -22.95 20.89
N PRO A 739 -8.80 -23.63 22.04
CA PRO A 739 -7.77 -24.65 22.23
C PRO A 739 -7.73 -25.72 21.15
N HIS A 740 -8.89 -26.17 20.64
CA HIS A 740 -8.98 -27.20 19.60
C HIS A 740 -8.50 -26.73 18.21
N ASP A 741 -8.35 -25.42 17.99
CA ASP A 741 -7.87 -24.87 16.72
C ASP A 741 -6.33 -24.88 16.62
N TYR A 742 -5.64 -25.25 17.69
CA TYR A 742 -4.19 -25.27 17.78
C TYR A 742 -3.67 -26.72 17.86
N PRO A 743 -3.08 -27.27 16.78
CA PRO A 743 -2.59 -28.66 16.77
C PRO A 743 -1.59 -28.99 17.89
N TRP A 744 -0.80 -28.00 18.33
CA TRP A 744 0.17 -28.18 19.41
C TRP A 744 -0.47 -28.30 20.81
N MET A 745 -1.77 -28.01 20.98
CA MET A 745 -2.49 -28.24 22.24
C MET A 745 -2.68 -29.73 22.56
N ASP A 746 -2.54 -30.60 21.55
CA ASP A 746 -2.62 -32.05 21.74
C ASP A 746 -1.27 -32.68 22.13
N ALA A 747 -0.21 -31.88 22.29
CA ALA A 747 1.08 -32.37 22.74
C ALA A 747 1.00 -32.99 24.15
N PRO A 748 1.66 -34.13 24.43
CA PRO A 748 1.58 -34.81 25.73
C PRO A 748 1.93 -33.91 26.94
N GLY A 749 2.84 -32.95 26.75
CA GLY A 749 3.24 -32.00 27.79
C GLY A 749 2.21 -30.91 28.13
N ARG A 750 1.02 -30.93 27.52
CA ARG A 750 -0.07 -29.96 27.75
C ARG A 750 -1.38 -30.60 28.21
N SER A 751 -1.35 -31.85 28.69
CA SER A 751 -2.54 -32.55 29.19
C SER A 751 -3.31 -31.74 30.23
N ASP A 752 -2.60 -31.13 31.18
CA ASP A 752 -3.18 -30.38 32.29
C ASP A 752 -3.86 -29.09 31.80
N GLU A 753 -3.24 -28.44 30.80
CA GLU A 753 -3.79 -27.24 30.16
C GLU A 753 -5.08 -27.57 29.39
N LYS A 754 -5.10 -28.72 28.70
CA LYS A 754 -6.29 -29.24 28.01
C LYS A 754 -7.41 -29.57 29.00
N GLU A 755 -7.08 -30.22 30.13
CA GLU A 755 -8.04 -30.51 31.20
C GLU A 755 -8.61 -29.22 31.82
N TYR A 756 -7.77 -28.19 32.01
CA TYR A 756 -8.21 -26.87 32.47
C TYR A 756 -9.28 -26.29 31.54
N PHE A 757 -9.04 -26.25 30.22
CA PHE A 757 -10.02 -25.72 29.27
C PHE A 757 -11.31 -26.55 29.23
N GLN A 758 -11.20 -27.89 29.27
CA GLN A 758 -12.37 -28.78 29.34
C GLN A 758 -13.24 -28.47 30.57
N LYS A 759 -12.62 -28.24 31.74
CA LYS A 759 -13.33 -27.83 32.96
C LYS A 759 -14.04 -26.49 32.78
N GLN A 760 -13.41 -25.50 32.15
CA GLN A 760 -14.04 -24.20 31.92
C GLN A 760 -15.22 -24.27 30.93
N PHE A 761 -15.09 -25.02 29.83
CA PHE A 761 -16.22 -25.20 28.90
C PHE A 761 -17.38 -25.96 29.53
N GLN A 762 -17.11 -27.01 30.33
CA GLN A 762 -18.14 -27.68 31.11
C GLN A 762 -18.81 -26.74 32.13
N ARG A 763 -18.04 -25.83 32.73
CA ARG A 763 -18.56 -24.82 33.66
C ARG A 763 -19.53 -23.86 32.97
N ILE A 764 -19.22 -23.44 31.74
CA ILE A 764 -20.13 -22.63 30.90
C ILE A 764 -21.42 -23.39 30.63
N GLU A 765 -21.34 -24.65 30.19
CA GLU A 765 -22.53 -25.46 29.86
C GLU A 765 -23.43 -25.76 31.06
N LYS A 766 -22.85 -25.99 32.24
CA LYS A 766 -23.60 -26.36 33.46
C LYS A 766 -24.21 -25.19 34.21
N ASN A 767 -23.70 -23.98 34.03
CA ASN A 767 -24.19 -22.78 34.71
C ASN A 767 -25.03 -21.93 33.76
N ARG A 768 -26.33 -21.81 34.05
CA ARG A 768 -27.28 -21.03 33.24
C ARG A 768 -26.80 -19.59 32.97
N LEU A 769 -26.28 -18.90 33.98
CA LEU A 769 -25.81 -17.53 33.83
C LEU A 769 -24.60 -17.45 32.88
N LEU A 770 -23.70 -18.42 32.89
CA LEU A 770 -22.57 -18.45 31.97
C LEU A 770 -23.00 -18.85 30.55
N LYS A 771 -23.86 -19.86 30.43
CA LYS A 771 -24.34 -20.35 29.13
C LYS A 771 -25.06 -19.28 28.31
N GLU A 772 -25.87 -18.45 28.97
CA GLU A 772 -26.59 -17.34 28.33
C GLU A 772 -25.72 -16.07 28.20
N GLY A 773 -24.62 -15.98 28.94
CA GLY A 773 -23.81 -14.77 29.07
C GLY A 773 -22.49 -14.77 28.32
N VAL A 774 -22.02 -15.91 27.81
CA VAL A 774 -20.72 -16.03 27.11
C VAL A 774 -20.95 -16.33 25.64
N ILE A 775 -20.37 -15.51 24.77
CA ILE A 775 -20.43 -15.64 23.31
C ILE A 775 -19.00 -15.86 22.81
N PHE A 776 -18.81 -16.91 22.01
CA PHE A 776 -17.56 -17.15 21.29
C PHE A 776 -17.67 -16.68 19.85
N GLU A 777 -16.74 -15.80 19.45
CA GLU A 777 -16.58 -15.37 18.07
C GLU A 777 -15.27 -15.91 17.51
N GLY A 778 -15.32 -16.49 16.31
CA GLY A 778 -14.15 -17.03 15.64
C GLY A 778 -13.08 -15.96 15.37
N PHE A 779 -11.88 -16.42 15.01
CA PHE A 779 -10.83 -15.53 14.55
C PHE A 779 -11.26 -14.83 13.26
N SER A 780 -11.16 -13.49 13.25
CA SER A 780 -11.45 -12.66 12.08
C SER A 780 -10.51 -11.44 12.09
N PRO A 781 -10.07 -10.97 10.89
CA PRO A 781 -9.25 -9.76 10.76
C PRO A 781 -10.02 -8.47 11.10
N ASP A 782 -11.35 -8.49 11.06
CA ASP A 782 -12.21 -7.37 11.43
C ASP A 782 -12.33 -7.27 12.96
N ILE A 783 -11.33 -6.60 13.55
CA ILE A 783 -11.27 -6.32 14.98
C ILE A 783 -12.03 -5.03 15.34
N GLU A 784 -12.14 -4.08 14.40
CA GLU A 784 -12.86 -2.81 14.59
C GLU A 784 -14.35 -3.06 14.91
N ASN A 785 -15.01 -3.94 14.17
CA ASN A 785 -16.41 -4.31 14.41
C ASN A 785 -16.63 -5.14 15.70
N PHE A 786 -15.59 -5.83 16.16
CA PHE A 786 -15.64 -6.45 17.49
C PHE A 786 -15.64 -5.37 18.57
N TYR A 787 -14.71 -4.43 18.51
CA TYR A 787 -14.59 -3.37 19.50
C TYR A 787 -15.75 -2.37 19.48
N SER A 788 -16.38 -2.14 18.32
CA SER A 788 -17.58 -1.30 18.21
C SER A 788 -18.73 -1.79 19.11
N ARG A 789 -18.78 -3.09 19.43
CA ARG A 789 -19.79 -3.72 20.29
C ARG A 789 -19.36 -3.93 21.74
N VAL A 790 -18.13 -3.57 22.11
CA VAL A 790 -17.56 -3.83 23.44
C VAL A 790 -17.41 -2.53 24.22
N SER A 791 -17.97 -2.47 25.43
CA SER A 791 -17.82 -1.30 26.33
C SER A 791 -16.76 -1.48 27.41
N TYR A 792 -16.33 -2.71 27.68
CA TYR A 792 -15.28 -3.02 28.66
C TYR A 792 -14.32 -4.06 28.10
N VAL A 793 -13.02 -3.88 28.25
CA VAL A 793 -12.00 -4.85 27.81
C VAL A 793 -11.20 -5.41 28.97
N LEU A 794 -10.94 -6.72 28.92
CA LEU A 794 -10.30 -7.44 30.02
C LEU A 794 -8.85 -7.82 29.72
N SER A 795 -8.03 -7.72 30.75
CA SER A 795 -6.72 -8.38 30.84
C SER A 795 -6.63 -9.21 32.12
N PRO A 796 -7.28 -10.39 32.17
CA PRO A 796 -7.26 -11.25 33.36
C PRO A 796 -5.98 -12.09 33.49
N SER A 797 -5.08 -12.00 32.52
CA SER A 797 -3.89 -12.83 32.38
C SER A 797 -2.96 -12.84 33.60
N ASP A 798 -2.20 -13.92 33.76
CA ASP A 798 -1.10 -14.01 34.74
C ASP A 798 0.16 -13.30 34.24
N PHE A 799 0.33 -13.21 32.92
CA PHE A 799 1.49 -12.60 32.28
C PHE A 799 1.14 -12.04 30.90
N GLU A 800 1.61 -10.83 30.61
CA GLU A 800 1.61 -10.21 29.28
C GLU A 800 2.92 -9.47 29.06
N SER A 801 3.37 -9.39 27.79
CA SER A 801 4.46 -8.48 27.42
C SER A 801 3.89 -7.12 27.04
N PHE A 802 2.96 -7.10 26.08
CA PHE A 802 2.10 -5.98 25.73
C PHE A 802 0.72 -6.55 25.38
N HIS A 803 -0.34 -6.05 26.03
CA HIS A 803 -1.68 -6.62 25.83
C HIS A 803 -2.54 -5.75 24.89
N PHE A 804 -2.48 -6.06 23.59
CA PHE A 804 -3.25 -5.37 22.54
C PHE A 804 -4.73 -5.20 22.86
N THR A 805 -5.37 -6.21 23.50
CA THR A 805 -6.79 -6.16 23.87
C THR A 805 -7.18 -4.89 24.64
N ILE A 806 -6.30 -4.44 25.53
CA ILE A 806 -6.52 -3.24 26.34
C ILE A 806 -6.34 -1.99 25.50
N ALA A 807 -5.21 -1.85 24.81
CA ALA A 807 -4.91 -0.65 24.05
C ALA A 807 -5.85 -0.46 22.84
N ASP A 808 -6.16 -1.50 22.06
CA ASP A 808 -7.13 -1.45 20.97
C ASP A 808 -8.54 -1.15 21.50
N GLY A 809 -8.93 -1.81 22.60
CA GLY A 809 -10.22 -1.61 23.24
C GLY A 809 -10.44 -0.18 23.74
N VAL A 810 -9.46 0.38 24.44
CA VAL A 810 -9.49 1.76 24.92
C VAL A 810 -9.51 2.74 23.74
N SER A 811 -8.77 2.46 22.66
CA SER A 811 -8.82 3.26 21.44
C SER A 811 -10.23 3.34 20.83
N SER A 812 -11.03 2.28 21.00
CA SER A 812 -12.44 2.26 20.58
C SER A 812 -13.42 2.92 21.55
N GLY A 813 -12.94 3.43 22.69
CA GLY A 813 -13.76 3.98 23.78
C GLY A 813 -14.25 2.92 24.79
N ALA A 814 -13.66 1.73 24.86
CA ALA A 814 -13.97 0.77 25.92
C ALA A 814 -13.22 1.08 27.22
N PHE A 815 -13.84 0.79 28.37
CA PHE A 815 -13.19 0.91 29.66
C PHE A 815 -12.24 -0.28 29.91
N PRO A 816 -11.00 -0.05 30.34
CA PRO A 816 -10.03 -1.11 30.61
C PRO A 816 -10.21 -1.70 32.02
N VAL A 817 -10.03 -3.02 32.13
CA VAL A 817 -10.01 -3.74 33.42
C VAL A 817 -8.85 -4.74 33.40
N VAL A 818 -7.80 -4.46 34.18
CA VAL A 818 -6.51 -5.15 34.10
C VAL A 818 -6.16 -5.82 35.43
N TRP A 819 -5.90 -7.13 35.45
CA TRP A 819 -5.38 -7.80 36.64
C TRP A 819 -3.89 -7.48 36.84
N PRO A 820 -3.36 -7.52 38.09
CA PRO A 820 -1.99 -7.10 38.40
C PRO A 820 -0.96 -8.18 38.02
N TRP A 821 -0.75 -8.37 36.72
CA TRP A 821 0.40 -9.12 36.22
C TRP A 821 1.65 -8.23 36.21
N GLU A 822 2.82 -8.87 36.22
CA GLU A 822 4.10 -8.19 36.37
C GLU A 822 4.39 -7.19 35.24
N GLY A 823 4.56 -5.90 35.58
CA GLY A 823 4.78 -4.82 34.62
C GLY A 823 3.51 -4.08 34.16
N ALA A 824 2.31 -4.53 34.57
CA ALA A 824 1.06 -3.84 34.22
C ALA A 824 1.01 -2.39 34.72
N ASP A 825 1.55 -2.12 35.91
CA ASP A 825 1.60 -0.82 36.57
C ASP A 825 2.65 0.15 35.99
N LYS A 826 3.53 -0.37 35.12
CA LYS A 826 4.49 0.41 34.33
C LYS A 826 3.91 0.79 32.97
N LEU A 827 3.11 -0.09 32.38
CA LEU A 827 2.51 0.11 31.06
C LEU A 827 1.17 0.84 31.10
N TYR A 828 0.37 0.69 32.15
CA TYR A 828 -0.99 1.23 32.20
C TYR A 828 -1.24 2.08 33.45
N PRO A 829 -2.18 3.04 33.38
CA PRO A 829 -2.60 3.83 34.54
C PRO A 829 -3.05 2.95 35.70
N LYS A 830 -2.67 3.32 36.93
CA LYS A 830 -3.00 2.54 38.14
C LYS A 830 -4.49 2.33 38.33
N ASP A 831 -5.32 3.29 37.89
CA ASP A 831 -6.77 3.22 38.00
C ASP A 831 -7.42 2.16 37.09
N TRP A 832 -6.67 1.59 36.15
CA TRP A 832 -7.14 0.48 35.31
C TRP A 832 -6.91 -0.89 35.97
N ILE A 833 -6.06 -0.94 37.00
CA ILE A 833 -5.60 -2.19 37.63
C ILE A 833 -6.53 -2.59 38.78
N VAL A 834 -7.02 -3.83 38.72
CA VAL A 834 -7.94 -4.43 39.69
C VAL A 834 -7.33 -5.65 40.36
N ASN A 835 -7.26 -5.64 41.68
CA ASN A 835 -6.56 -6.70 42.44
C ASN A 835 -7.23 -8.08 42.33
N ASP A 836 -8.55 -8.11 42.18
CA ASP A 836 -9.33 -9.35 42.11
C ASP A 836 -10.67 -9.16 41.38
N THR A 837 -11.44 -10.24 41.26
CA THR A 837 -12.74 -10.24 40.59
C THR A 837 -13.80 -9.36 41.28
N ASN A 838 -13.73 -9.16 42.61
CA ASN A 838 -14.67 -8.26 43.30
C ASN A 838 -14.35 -6.79 43.00
N ALA A 839 -13.06 -6.44 42.96
CA ALA A 839 -12.60 -5.13 42.53
C ALA A 839 -13.01 -4.85 41.07
N ALA A 840 -12.88 -5.84 40.18
CA ALA A 840 -13.35 -5.75 38.80
C ALA A 840 -14.86 -5.49 38.70
N VAL A 841 -15.70 -6.22 39.44
CA VAL A 841 -17.15 -5.98 39.52
C VAL A 841 -17.42 -4.55 40.00
N SER A 842 -16.76 -4.12 41.06
CA SER A 842 -16.95 -2.80 41.65
C SER A 842 -16.58 -1.67 40.68
N ALA A 843 -15.48 -1.82 39.93
CA ALA A 843 -15.04 -0.87 38.92
C ALA A 843 -16.04 -0.75 37.76
N ILE A 844 -16.52 -1.89 37.24
CA ILE A 844 -17.50 -1.93 36.15
C ILE A 844 -18.83 -1.29 36.58
N ILE A 845 -19.37 -1.67 37.75
CA ILE A 845 -20.64 -1.12 38.25
C ILE A 845 -20.51 0.38 38.58
N LYS A 846 -19.38 0.81 39.14
CA LYS A 846 -19.10 2.22 39.38
C LYS A 846 -19.15 3.02 38.08
N ASN A 847 -18.49 2.52 37.03
CA ASN A 847 -18.46 3.21 35.73
C ASN A 847 -19.80 3.14 34.99
N SER A 848 -20.54 2.03 35.08
CA SER A 848 -21.88 1.92 34.47
C SER A 848 -22.90 2.87 35.07
N ASN A 849 -22.74 3.23 36.35
CA ASN A 849 -23.64 4.12 37.07
C ASN A 849 -23.30 5.62 36.92
N ARG A 850 -22.21 5.96 36.23
CA ARG A 850 -21.83 7.36 35.95
C ARG A 850 -22.76 7.99 34.92
N SER A 851 -22.85 9.32 34.95
CA SER A 851 -23.55 10.06 33.89
C SER A 851 -22.88 9.82 32.53
N ILE A 852 -23.61 10.03 31.43
CA ILE A 852 -23.06 9.90 30.07
C ILE A 852 -21.82 10.81 29.91
N LYS A 853 -21.94 12.06 30.35
CA LYS A 853 -20.86 13.05 30.28
C LYS A 853 -19.61 12.63 31.05
N ASP A 854 -19.77 12.08 32.26
CA ASP A 854 -18.62 11.63 33.05
C ASP A 854 -17.93 10.41 32.42
N ARG A 855 -18.69 9.54 31.75
CA ARG A 855 -18.12 8.41 31.00
C ARG A 855 -17.32 8.88 29.80
N GLU A 856 -17.86 9.81 29.03
CA GLU A 856 -17.18 10.40 27.87
C GLU A 856 -15.86 11.05 28.28
N VAL A 857 -15.82 11.78 29.40
CA VAL A 857 -14.58 12.37 29.92
C VAL A 857 -13.53 11.30 30.22
N LEU A 858 -13.88 10.24 30.95
CA LEU A 858 -12.95 9.16 31.28
C LEU A 858 -12.50 8.35 30.06
N GLN A 859 -13.39 8.15 29.09
CA GLN A 859 -13.06 7.49 27.82
C GLN A 859 -12.06 8.33 27.04
N ASN A 860 -12.26 9.65 26.97
CA ASN A 860 -11.34 10.57 26.30
C ASN A 860 -9.98 10.62 27.02
N GLU A 861 -9.95 10.71 28.35
CA GLU A 861 -8.69 10.65 29.12
C GLU A 861 -7.93 9.33 28.87
N SER A 862 -8.66 8.21 28.82
CA SER A 862 -8.06 6.90 28.54
C SER A 862 -7.57 6.79 27.10
N PHE A 863 -8.32 7.34 26.14
CA PHE A 863 -7.94 7.41 24.73
C PHE A 863 -6.66 8.25 24.56
N GLU A 864 -6.61 9.46 25.13
CA GLU A 864 -5.45 10.35 25.05
C GLU A 864 -4.19 9.70 25.64
N TYR A 865 -4.33 8.93 26.72
CA TYR A 865 -3.22 8.15 27.26
C TYR A 865 -2.71 7.12 26.26
N VAL A 866 -3.59 6.29 25.67
CA VAL A 866 -3.18 5.28 24.69
C VAL A 866 -2.61 5.93 23.44
N HIS A 867 -3.24 6.99 22.94
CA HIS A 867 -2.80 7.71 21.76
C HIS A 867 -1.39 8.29 21.96
N SER A 868 -1.15 8.99 23.07
CA SER A 868 0.13 9.64 23.36
C SER A 868 1.27 8.66 23.67
N ASN A 869 0.97 7.41 24.03
CA ASN A 869 1.98 6.43 24.43
C ASN A 869 2.19 5.29 23.43
N PHE A 870 1.15 4.92 22.66
CA PHE A 870 1.11 3.70 21.86
C PHE A 870 0.65 3.92 20.42
N ASP A 871 0.17 5.11 20.03
CA ASP A 871 -0.27 5.33 18.65
C ASP A 871 0.87 5.08 17.64
N VAL A 872 0.50 4.61 16.45
CA VAL A 872 1.43 4.39 15.34
C VAL A 872 2.31 5.61 15.07
N SER A 873 1.77 6.82 15.12
CA SER A 873 2.54 8.05 14.89
C SER A 873 3.66 8.23 15.92
N VAL A 874 3.34 8.04 17.19
CA VAL A 874 4.31 8.17 18.30
C VAL A 874 5.38 7.09 18.26
N ILE A 875 4.96 5.84 18.05
CA ILE A 875 5.88 4.70 18.08
C ILE A 875 6.77 4.66 16.84
N TYR A 876 6.25 5.02 15.66
CA TYR A 876 7.05 5.08 14.45
C TYR A 876 8.11 6.16 14.54
N ASP A 877 7.77 7.35 15.04
CA ASP A 877 8.76 8.42 15.25
C ASP A 877 9.88 7.98 16.19
N LYS A 878 9.56 7.29 17.30
CA LYS A 878 10.58 6.76 18.23
C LYS A 878 11.45 5.68 17.59
N LEU A 879 10.84 4.74 16.87
CA LEU A 879 11.58 3.66 16.21
C LEU A 879 12.47 4.20 15.09
N GLU A 880 11.99 5.16 14.30
CA GLU A 880 12.74 5.84 13.26
C GLU A 880 13.90 6.63 13.88
N GLU A 881 13.65 7.37 14.95
CA GLU A 881 14.67 8.09 15.70
C GLU A 881 15.78 7.16 16.19
N VAL A 882 15.43 6.03 16.81
CA VAL A 882 16.41 5.05 17.28
C VAL A 882 17.20 4.40 16.14
N LEU A 883 16.50 4.09 15.04
CA LEU A 883 17.08 3.42 13.90
C LEU A 883 18.05 4.34 13.16
N ILE A 884 17.66 5.58 12.91
CA ILE A 884 18.31 6.47 11.94
C ILE A 884 19.14 7.57 12.60
N SER A 885 18.76 8.04 13.80
CA SER A 885 19.51 9.12 14.45
C SER A 885 20.88 8.63 14.87
N LYS A 886 21.90 9.23 14.27
CA LYS A 886 23.25 9.21 14.81
C LYS A 886 23.35 10.38 15.78
N TYR A 887 23.61 10.09 17.05
CA TYR A 887 23.90 11.11 18.05
C TYR A 887 25.09 10.65 18.88
N VAL A 888 25.88 11.62 19.33
CA VAL A 888 26.95 11.42 20.29
C VAL A 888 26.39 11.67 21.67
N CYS A 889 26.61 10.72 22.57
CA CYS A 889 26.23 10.85 23.97
C CYS A 889 27.48 10.99 24.83
N PHE A 890 27.51 11.99 25.70
CA PHE A 890 28.54 12.14 26.72
C PHE A 890 27.96 12.72 28.01
N SER A 891 28.69 12.57 29.13
CA SER A 891 28.25 13.12 30.42
C SER A 891 29.01 14.38 30.78
N TYR A 892 28.28 15.40 31.25
CA TYR A 892 28.83 16.62 31.82
C TYR A 892 28.03 16.99 33.08
N ASN A 893 28.71 17.33 34.18
CA ASN A 893 28.10 17.62 35.49
C ASN A 893 27.03 16.60 35.95
N ASN A 894 27.28 15.30 35.74
CA ASN A 894 26.37 14.18 36.04
C ASN A 894 25.04 14.22 35.29
N GLN A 895 24.93 14.99 34.21
CA GLN A 895 23.82 14.95 33.27
C GLN A 895 24.28 14.32 31.96
N GLU A 896 23.34 13.65 31.28
CA GLU A 896 23.55 13.09 29.95
C GLU A 896 23.33 14.21 28.91
N VAL A 897 24.24 14.35 27.96
CA VAL A 897 24.16 15.30 26.86
C VAL A 897 24.16 14.52 25.55
N LYS A 898 23.17 14.79 24.70
CA LYS A 898 23.03 14.18 23.37
C LYS A 898 23.18 15.23 22.29
N MET A 899 24.15 15.05 21.40
CA MET A 899 24.38 15.97 20.28
C MET A 899 24.24 15.23 18.96
N PRO A 900 23.71 15.84 17.89
CA PRO A 900 23.68 15.23 16.56
C PRO A 900 25.08 14.77 16.13
N ASP A 901 25.19 13.52 15.66
CA ASP A 901 26.43 12.94 15.18
C ASP A 901 26.52 13.10 13.66
N ALA A 902 27.33 14.09 13.26
CA ALA A 902 27.50 14.51 11.88
C ALA A 902 28.93 14.28 11.38
N VAL A 903 29.70 13.36 12.00
CA VAL A 903 31.12 13.10 11.66
C VAL A 903 31.33 12.82 10.17
N ASP A 904 30.38 12.14 9.52
CA ASP A 904 30.41 11.80 8.09
C ASP A 904 29.67 12.81 7.19
N SER A 905 29.23 13.94 7.73
CA SER A 905 28.52 14.95 6.93
C SER A 905 29.46 15.59 5.91
N TRP A 906 28.92 15.90 4.74
CA TRP A 906 29.60 16.72 3.72
C TRP A 906 29.76 18.18 4.16
N ASP A 907 29.06 18.57 5.23
CA ASP A 907 29.18 19.85 5.91
C ASP A 907 30.43 19.84 6.81
N PRO A 908 31.49 20.58 6.46
CA PRO A 908 32.74 20.54 7.20
C PRO A 908 32.60 21.04 8.65
N ILE A 909 31.67 21.96 8.90
CA ILE A 909 31.46 22.58 10.21
C ILE A 909 30.76 21.58 11.14
N ALA A 910 29.66 20.98 10.69
CA ALA A 910 28.93 19.98 11.47
C ALA A 910 29.79 18.74 11.75
N SER A 911 30.57 18.26 10.76
CA SER A 911 31.53 17.17 10.94
C SER A 911 32.60 17.50 11.98
N TRP A 912 33.14 18.73 11.95
CA TRP A 912 34.16 19.15 12.89
C TRP A 912 33.64 19.35 14.32
N LEU A 913 32.45 19.93 14.48
CA LEU A 913 31.79 20.04 15.79
C LEU A 913 31.52 18.66 16.39
N SER A 914 31.05 17.72 15.56
CA SER A 914 30.77 16.36 16.01
C SER A 914 32.00 15.64 16.58
N LYS A 915 33.19 15.89 16.02
CA LYS A 915 34.46 15.35 16.57
C LYS A 915 34.76 15.80 18.00
N HIS A 916 34.31 17.00 18.40
CA HIS A 916 34.46 17.47 19.78
C HIS A 916 33.55 16.69 20.74
N PHE A 917 32.31 16.43 20.32
CA PHE A 917 31.36 15.66 21.13
C PHE A 917 31.85 14.22 21.36
N HIS A 918 32.48 13.61 20.35
CA HIS A 918 33.08 12.26 20.48
C HIS A 918 34.23 12.20 21.50
N GLN A 919 34.82 13.35 21.84
CA GLN A 919 35.83 13.46 22.90
C GLN A 919 35.20 13.71 24.29
N GLY A 920 33.87 13.78 24.36
CA GLY A 920 33.12 14.04 25.57
C GLY A 920 33.16 15.49 26.04
N ALA A 921 33.33 16.44 25.11
CA ALA A 921 33.46 17.86 25.43
C ALA A 921 32.55 18.75 24.56
N PHE A 922 32.17 19.90 25.11
CA PHE A 922 31.47 20.96 24.39
C PHE A 922 32.42 21.68 23.43
N TYR A 923 31.89 22.10 22.28
CA TYR A 923 32.58 23.06 21.43
C TYR A 923 32.64 24.42 22.16
N GLU A 924 33.78 25.11 22.07
CA GLU A 924 34.06 26.38 22.79
C GLU A 924 33.89 26.28 24.31
N GLY A 925 34.15 25.09 24.87
CA GLY A 925 33.92 24.78 26.27
C GLY A 925 34.48 25.81 27.24
N HIS A 926 35.70 26.32 27.02
CA HIS A 926 36.31 27.34 27.89
C HIS A 926 35.46 28.61 28.03
N MET A 927 34.88 29.10 26.93
CA MET A 927 33.97 30.25 26.95
C MET A 927 32.66 29.91 27.65
N LEU A 928 32.07 28.77 27.31
CA LEU A 928 30.82 28.29 27.92
C LEU A 928 30.94 28.14 29.43
N TYR A 929 32.04 27.56 29.93
CA TYR A 929 32.29 27.40 31.35
C TYR A 929 32.44 28.77 32.04
N ALA A 930 33.13 29.72 31.40
CA ALA A 930 33.25 31.07 31.92
C ALA A 930 31.90 31.80 31.96
N ILE A 931 31.03 31.60 30.96
CA ILE A 931 29.66 32.13 30.94
C ILE A 931 28.85 31.55 32.12
N ALA A 932 28.92 30.23 32.35
CA ALA A 932 28.25 29.61 33.49
C ALA A 932 28.75 30.19 34.83
N ASP A 933 30.06 30.43 34.95
CA ASP A 933 30.69 31.00 36.15
C ASP A 933 30.28 32.46 36.43
N LEU A 934 29.79 33.21 35.43
CA LEU A 934 29.19 34.53 35.67
C LEU A 934 27.95 34.43 36.57
N ASN A 935 27.28 33.28 36.57
CA ASN A 935 26.11 32.96 37.39
C ASN A 935 25.01 34.04 37.30
N LEU A 936 24.77 34.55 36.09
CA LEU A 936 23.79 35.60 35.82
C LEU A 936 22.42 34.99 35.50
N PRO A 937 21.37 35.25 36.32
CA PRO A 937 20.01 34.86 35.94
C PRO A 937 19.46 35.76 34.84
N GLY A 938 18.47 35.28 34.10
CA GLY A 938 17.75 36.04 33.07
C GLY A 938 17.69 35.35 31.72
N VAL A 939 17.43 36.12 30.67
CA VAL A 939 17.28 35.62 29.30
C VAL A 939 18.64 35.57 28.62
N TYR A 940 18.97 34.41 28.06
CA TYR A 940 20.19 34.18 27.29
C TYR A 940 19.81 34.14 25.81
N VAL A 941 20.54 34.89 24.99
CA VAL A 941 20.30 34.96 23.55
C VAL A 941 21.47 34.36 22.80
N ASP A 942 21.18 33.38 21.95
CA ASP A 942 22.14 32.68 21.09
C ASP A 942 21.86 33.03 19.62
N VAL A 943 22.71 33.90 19.06
CA VAL A 943 22.60 34.38 17.68
C VAL A 943 23.61 33.63 16.82
N GLY A 944 23.11 32.83 15.88
CA GLY A 944 23.91 31.83 15.16
C GLY A 944 23.96 30.50 15.90
N ALA A 945 22.77 29.98 16.26
CA ALA A 945 22.66 28.79 17.11
C ALA A 945 23.17 27.50 16.42
N SER A 946 23.25 27.47 15.08
CA SER A 946 23.78 26.36 14.28
C SER A 946 23.14 25.03 14.71
N LEU A 947 23.90 24.05 15.20
CA LEU A 947 23.39 22.76 15.68
C LEU A 947 22.92 22.74 17.14
N GLY A 948 23.00 23.86 17.87
CA GLY A 948 22.49 23.99 19.24
C GLY A 948 23.46 23.72 20.38
N ASN A 949 24.78 23.72 20.14
CA ASN A 949 25.80 23.52 21.18
C ASN A 949 25.67 24.52 22.34
N HIS A 950 25.58 25.80 22.00
CA HIS A 950 25.48 26.90 22.96
C HIS A 950 24.09 26.97 23.60
N SER A 951 23.03 26.86 22.80
CA SER A 951 21.64 26.89 23.27
C SER A 951 21.37 25.80 24.32
N LEU A 952 21.83 24.57 24.07
CA LEU A 952 21.73 23.46 25.02
C LEU A 952 22.50 23.77 26.31
N PHE A 953 23.74 24.27 26.19
CA PHE A 953 24.57 24.55 27.35
C PHE A 953 23.96 25.64 28.24
N PHE A 954 23.42 26.71 27.64
CA PHE A 954 22.77 27.79 28.35
C PHE A 954 21.51 27.35 29.11
N GLU A 955 20.73 26.41 28.56
CA GLU A 955 19.52 25.93 29.24
C GLU A 955 19.84 24.90 30.33
N MET A 956 20.80 24.00 30.09
CA MET A 956 21.09 22.91 31.04
C MET A 956 22.03 23.31 32.17
N PHE A 957 23.01 24.19 31.90
CA PHE A 957 24.16 24.38 32.79
C PHE A 957 24.38 25.83 33.24
N CYS A 958 23.60 26.79 32.76
CA CYS A 958 23.62 28.17 33.23
C CYS A 958 22.33 28.47 34.04
N PRO A 959 22.34 29.47 34.95
CA PRO A 959 21.14 29.86 35.71
C PRO A 959 20.14 30.67 34.86
N SER A 960 20.03 30.38 33.56
CA SER A 960 19.13 31.08 32.65
C SER A 960 17.66 30.80 33.02
N ASN A 961 16.82 31.83 32.90
CA ASN A 961 15.37 31.67 33.03
C ASN A 961 14.73 31.22 31.72
N LYS A 962 15.37 31.58 30.61
CA LYS A 962 14.92 31.31 29.25
C LYS A 962 16.11 31.45 28.30
N VAL A 963 16.14 30.61 27.27
CA VAL A 963 17.08 30.71 26.15
C VAL A 963 16.31 31.02 24.87
N ILE A 964 16.80 31.97 24.08
CA ILE A 964 16.23 32.37 22.79
C ILE A 964 17.31 32.23 21.72
N SER A 965 17.04 31.41 20.71
CA SER A 965 18.02 30.99 19.69
C SER A 965 17.58 31.43 18.29
N PHE A 966 18.53 31.89 17.48
CA PHE A 966 18.29 32.37 16.12
C PHE A 966 19.16 31.60 15.12
N GLU A 967 18.53 30.92 14.15
CA GLU A 967 19.21 30.16 13.10
C GLU A 967 18.42 30.19 11.78
N PRO A 968 18.83 30.98 10.77
CA PRO A 968 18.09 31.12 9.52
C PRO A 968 18.26 29.95 8.54
N LEU A 969 19.35 29.18 8.60
CA LEU A 969 19.66 28.17 7.60
C LEU A 969 18.90 26.86 7.85
N ASP A 970 18.36 26.25 6.80
CA ASP A 970 17.59 25.00 6.89
C ASP A 970 18.35 23.86 7.58
N LYS A 971 19.66 23.75 7.32
CA LYS A 971 20.51 22.71 7.88
C LYS A 971 20.73 22.90 9.38
N GLY A 972 21.18 24.08 9.79
CA GLY A 972 21.36 24.44 11.20
C GLY A 972 20.05 24.29 11.96
N TRP A 973 18.96 24.82 11.39
CA TRP A 973 17.62 24.71 11.96
C TRP A 973 17.21 23.26 12.24
N SER A 974 17.40 22.35 11.28
CA SER A 974 17.08 20.93 11.46
C SER A 974 17.86 20.32 12.63
N LEU A 975 19.17 20.59 12.71
CA LEU A 975 20.05 20.07 13.77
C LEU A 975 19.76 20.70 15.14
N LEU A 976 19.51 22.01 15.22
CA LEU A 976 19.10 22.71 16.44
C LEU A 976 17.83 22.09 17.03
N MET A 977 16.84 21.85 16.18
CA MET A 977 15.58 21.24 16.59
C MET A 977 15.74 19.77 17.00
N GLN A 978 16.68 19.03 16.39
CA GLN A 978 17.07 17.69 16.86
C GLN A 978 17.71 17.75 18.25
N THR A 979 18.70 18.62 18.47
CA THR A 979 19.34 18.82 19.78
C THR A 979 18.30 19.18 20.85
N ARG A 980 17.36 20.07 20.53
CA ARG A 980 16.24 20.43 21.42
C ARG A 980 15.41 19.21 21.80
N LYS A 981 15.03 18.40 20.82
CA LYS A 981 14.20 17.20 21.01
C LYS A 981 14.93 16.13 21.83
N MET A 982 16.17 15.78 21.46
CA MET A 982 16.96 14.70 22.06
C MET A 982 17.22 14.91 23.56
N ASN A 983 17.29 16.16 24.00
CA ASN A 983 17.60 16.53 25.39
C ASN A 983 16.37 17.05 26.16
N ASN A 984 15.16 16.99 25.58
CA ASN A 984 13.92 17.51 26.17
C ASN A 984 14.00 18.99 26.61
N LEU A 985 14.58 19.82 25.74
CA LEU A 985 14.81 21.23 26.02
C LEU A 985 13.61 22.10 25.59
N SER A 986 13.49 23.25 26.23
CA SER A 986 12.34 24.15 26.10
C SER A 986 12.69 25.51 25.50
N PHE A 987 13.96 25.77 25.18
CA PHE A 987 14.39 27.02 24.56
C PHE A 987 13.53 27.41 23.35
N GLU A 988 13.36 28.72 23.19
CA GLU A 988 12.63 29.31 22.08
C GLU A 988 13.58 29.45 20.88
N ALA A 989 13.18 28.95 19.71
CA ALA A 989 14.00 28.98 18.51
C ALA A 989 13.27 29.69 17.37
N HIS A 990 13.97 30.58 16.67
CA HIS A 990 13.44 31.33 15.53
C HIS A 990 14.25 31.06 14.28
N LYS A 991 13.56 30.64 13.20
CA LYS A 991 14.18 30.39 11.90
C LYS A 991 14.38 31.68 11.12
N ILE A 992 15.18 32.59 11.67
CA ILE A 992 15.40 33.93 11.13
C ILE A 992 16.79 34.42 11.54
N GLY A 993 17.41 35.24 10.69
CA GLY A 993 18.67 35.92 11.00
C GLY A 993 18.40 37.23 11.75
N LEU A 994 19.41 37.75 12.45
CA LEU A 994 19.34 39.07 13.06
C LEU A 994 20.16 40.11 12.27
N ALA A 995 19.57 41.29 12.07
CA ALA A 995 20.19 42.41 11.35
C ALA A 995 19.62 43.75 11.84
N ASP A 996 19.96 44.84 11.17
CA ASP A 996 19.56 46.22 11.51
C ASP A 996 18.15 46.60 11.04
N LYS A 997 17.47 45.71 10.31
CA LYS A 997 16.09 45.89 9.82
C LYS A 997 15.47 44.54 9.45
N GLU A 998 14.15 44.51 9.23
CA GLU A 998 13.44 43.38 8.64
C GLU A 998 13.57 43.41 7.12
N ASP A 999 14.31 42.44 6.54
CA ASP A 999 14.60 42.37 5.10
C ASP A 999 15.03 40.95 4.67
N GLU A 1000 15.14 40.72 3.36
CA GLU A 1000 15.85 39.57 2.79
C GLU A 1000 17.27 40.00 2.38
N VAL A 1001 18.29 39.35 2.96
CA VAL A 1001 19.69 39.73 2.80
C VAL A 1001 20.48 38.58 2.19
N GLU A 1002 21.23 38.85 1.13
CA GLU A 1002 22.26 37.93 0.63
C GLU A 1002 23.48 38.00 1.56
N THR A 1003 23.86 36.86 2.14
CA THR A 1003 25.07 36.70 2.95
C THR A 1003 25.93 35.56 2.40
N THR A 1004 27.21 35.53 2.77
CA THR A 1004 28.14 34.45 2.41
C THR A 1004 28.59 33.78 3.69
N ILE A 1005 28.41 32.45 3.78
CA ILE A 1005 28.82 31.64 4.92
C ILE A 1005 29.76 30.57 4.38
N GLY A 1006 31.01 30.58 4.84
CA GLY A 1006 32.08 29.82 4.19
C GLY A 1006 32.29 30.26 2.73
N GLU A 1007 32.14 29.32 1.79
CA GLU A 1007 32.27 29.59 0.34
C GLU A 1007 30.91 29.75 -0.37
N GLU A 1008 29.79 29.57 0.34
CA GLU A 1008 28.44 29.55 -0.23
C GLU A 1008 27.65 30.82 0.05
N LYS A 1009 26.81 31.22 -0.91
CA LYS A 1009 25.90 32.37 -0.78
C LYS A 1009 24.50 31.92 -0.40
N TYR A 1010 23.90 32.63 0.54
CA TYR A 1010 22.56 32.36 1.05
C TYR A 1010 21.70 33.63 1.02
N LEU A 1011 20.43 33.48 0.66
CA LEU A 1011 19.42 34.53 0.83
C LEU A 1011 18.63 34.23 2.10
N ILE A 1012 18.77 35.08 3.13
CA ILE A 1012 18.18 34.85 4.45
C ILE A 1012 17.18 35.97 4.81
N LYS A 1013 16.09 35.58 5.48
CA LYS A 1013 15.17 36.53 6.11
C LYS A 1013 15.77 37.01 7.42
N THR A 1014 15.66 38.30 7.69
CA THR A 1014 16.25 38.95 8.87
C THR A 1014 15.23 39.79 9.64
N LYS A 1015 15.48 39.99 10.94
CA LYS A 1015 14.75 40.92 11.83
C LYS A 1015 15.70 41.61 12.80
N THR A 1016 15.24 42.70 13.41
CA THR A 1016 15.91 43.34 14.56
C THR A 1016 15.59 42.58 15.84
N LEU A 1017 16.55 42.40 16.76
CA LEU A 1017 16.28 41.80 18.08
C LEU A 1017 15.28 42.65 18.87
N ASP A 1018 15.32 43.97 18.73
CA ASP A 1018 14.43 44.89 19.42
C ASP A 1018 12.94 44.62 19.11
N SER A 1019 12.63 44.04 17.93
CA SER A 1019 11.25 43.67 17.55
C SER A 1019 10.66 42.51 18.35
N PHE A 1020 11.48 41.78 19.10
CA PHE A 1020 11.03 40.70 19.99
C PHE A 1020 10.67 41.21 21.39
N GLU A 1021 10.89 42.50 21.67
CA GLU A 1021 10.52 43.16 22.94
C GLU A 1021 11.00 42.38 24.18
N LEU A 1022 12.24 41.89 24.13
CA LEU A 1022 12.81 41.07 25.19
C LEU A 1022 13.11 41.91 26.44
N ASP A 1023 12.78 41.34 27.60
CA ASP A 1023 13.10 41.90 28.91
C ASP A 1023 14.05 40.96 29.67
N ASN A 1024 14.81 41.54 30.62
CA ASN A 1024 15.73 40.81 31.49
C ASN A 1024 16.78 39.98 30.72
N VAL A 1025 17.28 40.49 29.59
CA VAL A 1025 18.37 39.86 28.83
C VAL A 1025 19.69 40.06 29.58
N SER A 1026 20.32 38.96 29.98
CA SER A 1026 21.54 38.98 30.79
C SER A 1026 22.79 38.52 30.05
N VAL A 1027 22.65 37.71 29.00
CA VAL A 1027 23.77 37.27 28.14
C VAL A 1027 23.34 37.24 26.68
N ILE A 1028 24.20 37.74 25.78
CA ILE A 1028 24.04 37.59 24.33
C ILE A 1028 25.33 37.05 23.73
N LYS A 1029 25.24 35.95 23.00
CA LYS A 1029 26.31 35.41 22.14
C LYS A 1029 25.98 35.71 20.68
N ILE A 1030 26.94 36.22 19.91
CA ILE A 1030 26.80 36.54 18.48
C ILE A 1030 27.99 35.99 17.70
N ASP A 1031 27.69 35.14 16.73
CA ASP A 1031 28.64 34.49 15.80
C ASP A 1031 27.79 34.09 14.59
N ILE A 1032 27.81 34.95 13.57
CA ILE A 1032 26.94 34.89 12.39
C ILE A 1032 27.71 35.25 11.12
N GLU A 1033 29.02 34.98 11.12
CA GLU A 1033 29.91 35.00 9.95
C GLU A 1033 29.84 36.35 9.18
N GLY A 1034 30.06 37.47 9.88
CA GLY A 1034 30.28 38.79 9.27
C GLY A 1034 29.07 39.73 9.29
N MET A 1035 27.97 39.34 9.94
CA MET A 1035 26.75 40.15 10.09
C MET A 1035 26.58 40.75 11.50
N GLU A 1036 27.57 40.58 12.38
CA GLU A 1036 27.52 40.92 13.82
C GLU A 1036 27.19 42.40 14.03
N VAL A 1037 27.82 43.30 13.28
CA VAL A 1037 27.62 44.75 13.42
C VAL A 1037 26.21 45.18 13.02
N LYS A 1038 25.60 44.51 12.03
CA LYS A 1038 24.20 44.78 11.67
C LYS A 1038 23.26 44.24 12.73
N ALA A 1039 23.49 43.05 13.25
CA ALA A 1039 22.72 42.51 14.36
C ALA A 1039 22.79 43.45 15.59
N LEU A 1040 23.98 43.97 15.93
CA LEU A 1040 24.19 44.94 17.00
C LEU A 1040 23.36 46.22 16.82
N LYS A 1041 23.32 46.76 15.59
CA LYS A 1041 22.48 47.94 15.27
C LYS A 1041 20.98 47.66 15.41
N GLY A 1042 20.56 46.43 15.18
CA GLY A 1042 19.17 45.99 15.38
C GLY A 1042 18.79 45.60 16.82
N MET A 1043 19.69 45.79 17.79
CA MET A 1043 19.44 45.48 19.20
C MET A 1043 19.79 46.61 20.17
N THR A 1044 19.94 47.84 19.67
CA THR A 1044 20.42 48.97 20.48
C THR A 1044 19.46 49.33 21.63
N GLU A 1045 18.16 49.14 21.47
CA GLU A 1045 17.20 49.40 22.55
C GLU A 1045 17.32 48.35 23.66
N THR A 1046 17.44 47.07 23.27
CA THR A 1046 17.68 45.94 24.18
C THR A 1046 19.01 46.10 24.91
N LEU A 1047 20.10 46.45 24.21
CA LEU A 1047 21.42 46.68 24.80
C LEU A 1047 21.41 47.82 25.82
N SER A 1048 20.69 48.91 25.51
CA SER A 1048 20.58 50.07 26.40
C SER A 1048 19.72 49.78 27.64
N ARG A 1049 18.63 49.04 27.45
CA ARG A 1049 17.65 48.70 28.49
C ARG A 1049 18.13 47.61 29.43
N CYS A 1050 18.61 46.50 28.88
CA CYS A 1050 18.90 45.28 29.63
C CYS A 1050 20.37 45.16 30.06
N ARG A 1051 21.29 45.85 29.35
CA ARG A 1051 22.73 45.84 29.65
C ARG A 1051 23.36 44.43 29.78
N PRO A 1052 23.07 43.47 28.87
CA PRO A 1052 23.59 42.10 28.96
C PRO A 1052 25.11 42.01 28.88
N HIS A 1053 25.68 40.90 29.34
CA HIS A 1053 27.06 40.53 29.04
C HIS A 1053 27.14 40.01 27.59
N LEU A 1054 28.09 40.50 26.80
CA LEU A 1054 28.18 40.14 25.37
C LEU A 1054 29.41 39.31 25.05
N PHE A 1055 29.22 38.32 24.18
CA PHE A 1055 30.28 37.49 23.59
C PHE A 1055 30.12 37.55 22.08
N ILE A 1056 31.03 38.25 21.39
CA ILE A 1056 30.85 38.61 19.97
C ILE A 1056 32.09 38.20 19.19
N GLU A 1057 31.89 37.40 18.15
CA GLU A 1057 32.96 37.02 17.23
C GLU A 1057 33.42 38.21 16.37
N ALA A 1058 34.73 38.30 16.11
CA ALA A 1058 35.29 39.21 15.11
C ALA A 1058 36.51 38.56 14.44
N HIS A 1059 36.48 38.39 13.12
CA HIS A 1059 37.56 37.74 12.37
C HIS A 1059 38.73 38.69 12.07
N GLU A 1060 38.43 39.96 11.80
CA GLU A 1060 39.44 40.98 11.48
C GLU A 1060 39.39 42.19 12.43
N ASP A 1061 40.51 42.93 12.53
CA ASP A 1061 40.59 44.17 13.32
C ASP A 1061 39.55 45.22 12.88
N ALA A 1062 39.15 45.18 11.60
CA ALA A 1062 38.12 46.04 11.04
C ALA A 1062 36.73 45.72 11.62
N ASP A 1063 36.40 44.45 11.81
CA ASP A 1063 35.14 44.00 12.40
C ASP A 1063 35.06 44.46 13.85
N LEU A 1064 36.15 44.29 14.59
CA LEU A 1064 36.26 44.72 15.98
C LEU A 1064 36.09 46.24 16.11
N THR A 1065 36.74 47.02 15.23
CA THR A 1065 36.58 48.48 15.18
C THR A 1065 35.13 48.88 14.87
N ALA A 1066 34.45 48.12 14.00
CA ALA A 1066 33.05 48.36 13.67
C ALA A 1066 32.12 48.01 14.85
N GLN A 1067 32.40 46.95 15.61
CA GLN A 1067 31.70 46.64 16.86
C GLN A 1067 31.87 47.76 17.90
N GLU A 1068 33.10 48.26 18.09
CA GLU A 1068 33.39 49.39 18.98
C GLU A 1068 32.57 50.64 18.62
N SER A 1069 32.39 50.91 17.33
CA SER A 1069 31.62 52.06 16.85
C SER A 1069 30.14 52.03 17.25
N VAL A 1070 29.59 50.83 17.52
CA VAL A 1070 28.19 50.64 17.95
C VAL A 1070 28.11 50.53 19.47
N LEU A 1071 29.04 49.79 20.10
CA LEU A 1071 28.97 49.43 21.52
C LEU A 1071 29.47 50.54 22.46
N ASN A 1072 30.55 51.25 22.10
CA ASN A 1072 31.12 52.30 22.97
C ASN A 1072 30.12 53.44 23.25
N PRO A 1073 29.35 53.96 22.27
CA PRO A 1073 28.32 54.97 22.53
C PRO A 1073 27.21 54.50 23.48
N LEU A 1074 27.02 53.18 23.61
CA LEU A 1074 26.04 52.56 24.50
C LEU A 1074 26.62 52.23 25.88
N GLY A 1075 27.87 52.59 26.17
CA GLY A 1075 28.51 52.36 27.47
C GLY A 1075 29.16 50.99 27.66
N TYR A 1076 29.33 50.22 26.58
CA TYR A 1076 30.02 48.93 26.64
C TYR A 1076 31.53 49.10 26.45
N VAL A 1077 32.29 48.30 27.20
CA VAL A 1077 33.76 48.22 27.11
C VAL A 1077 34.21 46.76 27.03
N ARG A 1078 35.31 46.52 26.32
CA ARG A 1078 35.94 45.20 26.30
C ARG A 1078 36.60 44.89 27.64
N THR A 1079 36.49 43.65 28.11
CA THR A 1079 37.16 43.21 29.34
C THR A 1079 38.64 42.90 29.13
N GLY A 1080 39.06 42.75 27.86
CA GLY A 1080 40.38 42.24 27.48
C GLY A 1080 40.46 40.71 27.37
N ARG A 1081 39.39 39.98 27.69
CA ARG A 1081 39.31 38.53 27.42
C ARG A 1081 38.91 38.29 25.98
N VAL A 1082 39.61 37.33 25.36
CA VAL A 1082 39.35 36.82 24.02
C VAL A 1082 39.28 35.31 24.12
N TRP A 1083 38.26 34.73 23.51
CA TRP A 1083 37.97 33.30 23.55
C TRP A 1083 38.15 32.68 22.15
N ASN A 1084 38.21 31.35 22.14
CA ASN A 1084 38.13 30.49 20.95
C ASN A 1084 39.25 30.70 19.91
N ALA A 1085 39.24 29.86 18.86
CA ALA A 1085 40.21 29.94 17.77
C ALA A 1085 39.83 31.06 16.77
N SER A 1086 38.54 31.15 16.45
CA SER A 1086 37.96 32.38 15.92
C SER A 1086 37.77 33.36 17.08
N PRO A 1087 38.40 34.55 17.06
CA PRO A 1087 38.40 35.43 18.23
C PRO A 1087 36.99 35.90 18.63
N THR A 1088 36.53 35.48 19.81
CA THR A 1088 35.29 35.97 20.42
C THR A 1088 35.62 36.91 21.57
N TYR A 1089 35.15 38.15 21.50
CA TYR A 1089 35.47 39.21 22.47
C TYR A 1089 34.38 39.34 23.53
N GLU A 1090 34.78 39.47 24.80
CA GLU A 1090 33.89 39.70 25.93
C GLU A 1090 33.69 41.20 26.18
N TRP A 1091 32.42 41.63 26.25
CA TRP A 1091 32.02 43.01 26.50
C TRP A 1091 31.08 43.13 27.68
N VAL A 1092 31.30 44.17 28.48
CA VAL A 1092 30.48 44.50 29.64
C VAL A 1092 30.05 45.95 29.59
N PHE A 1093 28.86 46.23 30.10
CA PHE A 1093 28.43 47.60 30.37
C PHE A 1093 29.25 48.18 31.53
N SER A 1094 29.80 49.38 31.34
CA SER A 1094 30.57 50.12 32.35
C SER A 1094 29.87 51.43 32.70
N GLU A 1095 29.66 51.70 33.98
CA GLU A 1095 29.04 52.93 34.49
C GLU A 1095 29.97 54.16 34.51
N ASN A 1096 31.07 54.15 33.74
CA ASN A 1096 32.06 55.23 33.72
C ASN A 1096 31.53 56.56 33.17
#